data_AF-A0A448V1U6-F1
#
_entry.id   AF-A0A448V1U6-F1
#
_cell.length_a   1.000
_cell.length_b   1.000
_cell.length_c   1.000
_cell.angle_alpha   90.00
_cell.angle_beta   90.00
_cell.angle_gamma   90.00
#
_symmetry.space_group_name_H-M   'P 1'
#
loop_
_entity.id
_entity.type
_entity.pdbx_description
1 polymer ?
#
loop_
_entity_poly.entity_id
_entity_poly.type
_entity_poly.pdbx_seq_one_letter_code
_entity_poly.pdbx_strand_id
1 'polypeptide(L)'
;MKKLHVKSIATLALAGILATSPVAALAASYSDVPNTHWAYTHISRLSDLKIVDGYVDGSFKPDRAVSYLEILELLKGVQKPTGAEISEALAKQGYIADAYKVPQWAKSAVSYALNTGLLTETNLKAAYARGWVTSQPTADQYPNREVALVLYAKALGMKPSNDLSSIKVSDLDAIGKTAKELIGDVDVKGLYAAMVDAKIFDALGDEGQFRPQDTLKREQMAKITDLSYQYKAAQENTREYEGKVIYHERLNNTNTFAIATKDKKTVGFVLNDKTQVTVNGKAADADAIVEGSTVKVSAYMEEGAITALTAKTVEVVKADVKTIGIVQSVEKDGFKISYTLKENIDPSHEFDMEKTEVFSFADNAKITRHGAAIKASDIRKDDMVAFTTENGRLKEIAVYPKTHSVEGTVVDIDYGTMQGKRQAVKVKLSEDNAFTYYVLEPEIIEKINTLIKDNDRNVKLRFNLLYQNIVGVEKYTSKGMVQGTFKGYDTGFTNSTWDFAIKLSNENGEKRYVLADKIEYVDESLGGASGTYTAWELHNILKNKNNAFLDVYMVNDRVVKIVLRGYVQEPGKEVQIKIDRLMIDTSGWGKNAMPGYTAYEFTMLDSNDVDNTFRGRFQSTQKYTIGTILTMKADVMRRDGEIYYINATVNGVPALPINAGL
;
A
#
# COMPACT_ATOMS: atom_id res chain seq x y z
N MET A 1 26.61 10.16 -99.48
CA MET A 1 26.53 11.47 -98.78
C MET A 1 25.87 11.19 -97.43
N LYS A 2 26.45 11.38 -96.24
CA LYS A 2 27.49 12.29 -95.76
C LYS A 2 28.53 11.51 -94.92
N LYS A 3 29.80 11.90 -95.09
CA LYS A 3 30.94 11.46 -94.29
C LYS A 3 30.88 12.10 -92.90
N LEU A 4 31.35 11.39 -91.88
CA LEU A 4 32.35 11.93 -90.94
C LEU A 4 33.13 10.77 -90.32
N HIS A 5 34.45 10.92 -90.36
CA HIS A 5 35.45 9.87 -90.20
C HIS A 5 35.57 9.40 -88.75
N VAL A 6 35.60 8.07 -88.59
CA VAL A 6 36.14 7.35 -87.44
C VAL A 6 37.66 7.54 -87.43
N LYS A 7 38.20 8.05 -86.32
CA LYS A 7 39.57 7.77 -85.88
C LYS A 7 39.55 7.42 -84.40
N SER A 8 39.85 6.16 -84.15
CA SER A 8 40.00 5.50 -82.87
C SER A 8 41.13 6.12 -82.05
N ILE A 9 40.89 6.41 -80.78
CA ILE A 9 41.93 6.46 -79.75
C ILE A 9 41.47 5.58 -78.60
N ALA A 10 42.26 4.53 -78.39
CA ALA A 10 42.20 3.60 -77.29
C ALA A 10 42.81 4.24 -76.04
N THR A 11 42.16 4.05 -74.88
CA THR A 11 42.79 3.77 -73.58
C THR A 11 41.70 3.66 -72.52
N LEU A 12 41.54 2.48 -71.90
CA LEU A 12 41.22 2.25 -70.47
C LEU A 12 40.56 0.87 -70.30
N ALA A 13 41.39 -0.15 -70.17
CA ALA A 13 41.11 -1.36 -69.38
C ALA A 13 42.39 -2.18 -69.33
N LEU A 14 43.27 -1.92 -68.36
CA LEU A 14 44.30 -2.87 -67.98
C LEU A 14 44.20 -3.14 -66.49
N ALA A 15 43.76 -4.36 -66.18
CA ALA A 15 43.91 -4.98 -64.88
C ALA A 15 45.39 -4.99 -64.49
N GLY A 16 45.70 -4.33 -63.39
CA GLY A 16 46.99 -4.39 -62.70
C GLY A 16 46.71 -4.52 -61.21
N ILE A 17 46.83 -5.74 -60.72
CA ILE A 17 46.79 -6.09 -59.30
C ILE A 17 47.83 -5.24 -58.56
N LEU A 18 47.38 -4.28 -57.74
CA LEU A 18 48.18 -3.79 -56.62
C LEU A 18 47.54 -4.32 -55.35
N ALA A 19 48.28 -5.18 -54.67
CA ALA A 19 48.03 -5.60 -53.31
C ALA A 19 47.94 -4.35 -52.41
N THR A 20 46.73 -3.90 -52.08
CA THR A 20 46.55 -3.21 -50.81
C THR A 20 46.45 -4.30 -49.77
N SER A 21 47.60 -4.70 -49.22
CA SER A 21 47.59 -5.39 -47.92
C SER A 21 46.64 -4.62 -47.00
N PRO A 22 45.81 -5.28 -46.19
CA PRO A 22 45.25 -4.57 -45.05
C PRO A 22 46.47 -4.01 -44.32
N VAL A 23 46.58 -2.68 -44.27
CA VAL A 23 47.43 -2.06 -43.26
C VAL A 23 46.79 -2.54 -41.97
N ALA A 24 47.34 -3.61 -41.41
CA ALA A 24 47.12 -3.93 -40.02
C ALA A 24 47.39 -2.61 -39.31
N ALA A 25 46.34 -2.03 -38.73
CA ALA A 25 46.48 -0.85 -37.91
C ALA A 25 47.47 -1.26 -36.81
N LEU A 26 48.73 -0.89 -36.97
CA LEU A 26 49.71 -0.99 -35.92
C LEU A 26 49.16 -0.06 -34.85
N ALA A 27 48.74 -0.63 -33.73
CA ALA A 27 48.42 0.13 -32.52
C ALA A 27 49.53 1.18 -32.35
N ALA A 28 49.16 2.45 -32.28
CA ALA A 28 50.12 3.54 -32.17
C ALA A 28 50.94 3.29 -30.89
N SER A 29 52.17 2.82 -31.05
CA SER A 29 53.11 2.65 -29.94
C SER A 29 53.95 3.91 -29.87
N TYR A 30 53.90 4.58 -28.73
CA TYR A 30 54.67 5.79 -28.48
C TYR A 30 56.00 5.43 -27.81
N SER A 31 57.09 6.07 -28.25
CA SER A 31 58.44 5.74 -27.80
C SER A 31 58.67 6.01 -26.30
N ASP A 32 57.88 6.90 -25.71
CA ASP A 32 57.93 7.34 -24.31
C ASP A 32 56.78 6.78 -23.45
N VAL A 33 55.98 5.86 -23.98
CA VAL A 33 54.90 5.17 -23.24
C VAL A 33 55.05 3.65 -23.43
N PRO A 34 55.96 2.99 -22.67
CA PRO A 34 56.10 1.54 -22.72
C PRO A 34 54.82 0.83 -22.26
N ASN A 35 54.64 -0.44 -22.61
CA ASN A 35 53.48 -1.24 -22.21
C ASN A 35 53.32 -1.42 -20.69
N THR A 36 54.39 -1.19 -19.92
CA THR A 36 54.39 -1.18 -18.44
C THR A 36 53.95 0.16 -17.86
N HIS A 37 53.81 1.21 -18.67
CA HIS A 37 53.35 2.51 -18.24
C HIS A 37 51.87 2.44 -17.84
N TRP A 38 51.51 2.99 -16.68
CA TRP A 38 50.16 2.86 -16.10
C TRP A 38 49.05 3.41 -17.02
N ALA A 39 49.35 4.43 -17.83
CA ALA A 39 48.42 5.02 -18.77
C ALA A 39 48.39 4.33 -20.15
N TYR A 40 49.23 3.31 -20.40
CA TYR A 40 49.40 2.70 -21.72
C TYR A 40 48.09 2.26 -22.35
N THR A 41 47.27 1.49 -21.61
CA THR A 41 46.00 0.96 -22.12
C THR A 41 44.99 2.07 -22.45
N HIS A 42 44.95 3.13 -21.65
CA HIS A 42 44.07 4.27 -21.88
C HIS A 42 44.48 5.04 -23.14
N ILE A 43 45.78 5.32 -23.26
CA ILE A 43 46.36 6.02 -24.40
C ILE A 43 46.14 5.22 -25.67
N SER A 44 46.51 3.93 -25.70
CA SER A 44 46.35 3.05 -26.85
C SER A 44 44.92 3.02 -27.37
N ARG A 45 43.93 2.88 -26.47
CA ARG A 45 42.52 2.82 -26.85
C ARG A 45 42.02 4.13 -27.43
N LEU A 46 42.40 5.26 -26.83
CA LEU A 46 42.02 6.57 -27.36
C LEU A 46 42.68 6.85 -28.71
N SER A 47 43.90 6.36 -28.93
CA SER A 47 44.58 6.43 -30.24
C SER A 47 43.84 5.60 -31.30
N ASP A 48 43.41 4.38 -30.95
CA ASP A 48 42.60 3.54 -31.85
C ASP A 48 41.26 4.20 -32.21
N LEU A 49 40.67 4.91 -31.25
CA LEU A 49 39.44 5.70 -31.42
C LEU A 49 39.68 7.04 -32.13
N LYS A 50 40.94 7.41 -32.41
CA LYS A 50 41.36 8.69 -32.99
C LYS A 50 40.91 9.92 -32.17
N ILE A 51 40.87 9.76 -30.85
CA ILE A 51 40.56 10.85 -29.90
C ILE A 51 41.86 11.53 -29.44
N VAL A 52 42.96 10.79 -29.35
CA VAL A 52 44.29 11.34 -29.05
C VAL A 52 45.28 10.95 -30.13
N ASP A 53 46.25 11.83 -30.36
CA ASP A 53 47.39 11.59 -31.23
C ASP A 53 48.70 11.91 -30.49
N GLY A 54 49.78 11.31 -30.97
CA GLY A 54 51.15 11.64 -30.55
C GLY A 54 51.77 12.71 -31.44
N TYR A 55 53.05 12.95 -31.20
CA TYR A 55 53.84 13.91 -31.93
C TYR A 55 54.52 13.26 -33.14
N VAL A 56 54.95 14.09 -34.09
CA VAL A 56 55.64 13.66 -35.32
C VAL A 56 56.94 12.90 -35.00
N ASP A 57 57.56 13.17 -33.85
CA ASP A 57 58.74 12.47 -33.34
C ASP A 57 58.45 11.06 -32.76
N GLY A 58 57.19 10.61 -32.80
CA GLY A 58 56.75 9.31 -32.28
C GLY A 58 56.51 9.26 -30.77
N SER A 59 56.61 10.39 -30.07
CA SER A 59 56.33 10.49 -28.63
C SER A 59 54.86 10.84 -28.34
N PHE A 60 54.38 10.56 -27.13
CA PHE A 60 53.08 11.01 -26.61
C PHE A 60 53.22 12.22 -25.66
N LYS A 61 54.37 12.35 -25.01
CA LYS A 61 54.71 13.35 -23.97
C LYS A 61 53.79 13.25 -22.75
N PRO A 62 53.73 12.11 -22.04
CA PRO A 62 52.75 11.85 -20.98
C PRO A 62 52.75 12.92 -19.87
N ASP A 63 53.92 13.45 -19.51
CA ASP A 63 54.08 14.45 -18.46
C ASP A 63 53.69 15.89 -18.85
N ARG A 64 53.43 16.16 -20.13
CA ARG A 64 53.10 17.53 -20.57
C ARG A 64 51.72 17.94 -20.05
N ALA A 65 51.59 19.17 -19.55
CA ALA A 65 50.30 19.76 -19.20
C ALA A 65 49.39 19.91 -20.43
N VAL A 66 48.07 19.79 -20.23
CA VAL A 66 47.05 19.86 -21.29
C VAL A 66 46.41 21.24 -21.34
N SER A 67 46.38 21.88 -22.50
CA SER A 67 45.80 23.21 -22.68
C SER A 67 44.28 23.19 -22.65
N TYR A 68 43.67 24.36 -22.43
CA TYR A 68 42.20 24.50 -22.41
C TYR A 68 41.54 24.07 -23.72
N LEU A 69 42.15 24.41 -24.86
CA LEU A 69 41.64 24.01 -26.17
C LEU A 69 41.82 22.51 -26.44
N GLU A 70 42.89 21.91 -25.92
CA GLU A 70 43.09 20.46 -25.99
C GLU A 70 42.03 19.71 -25.17
N ILE A 71 41.66 20.21 -23.97
CA ILE A 71 40.54 19.65 -23.19
C ILE A 71 39.24 19.65 -24.00
N LEU A 72 38.93 20.75 -24.70
CA LEU A 72 37.72 20.84 -25.51
C LEU A 72 37.75 19.89 -26.73
N GLU A 73 38.92 19.69 -27.35
CA GLU A 73 39.09 18.69 -28.41
C GLU A 73 38.89 17.26 -27.90
N LEU A 74 39.46 16.92 -26.74
CA LEU A 74 39.24 15.61 -26.10
C LEU A 74 37.75 15.40 -25.78
N LEU A 75 37.07 16.43 -25.27
CA LEU A 75 35.64 16.39 -24.99
C LEU A 75 34.81 16.19 -26.25
N LYS A 76 35.13 16.89 -27.35
CA LYS A 76 34.50 16.63 -28.65
C LYS A 76 34.70 15.16 -29.08
N GLY A 77 35.90 14.60 -28.84
CA GLY A 77 36.19 13.19 -29.08
C GLY A 77 35.35 12.23 -28.21
N VAL A 78 35.10 12.57 -26.95
CA VAL A 78 34.15 11.84 -26.08
C VAL A 78 32.74 11.95 -26.62
N GLN A 79 32.35 13.15 -27.08
CA GLN A 79 31.00 13.41 -27.56
C GLN A 79 30.68 12.75 -28.90
N LYS A 80 31.69 12.54 -29.76
CA LYS A 80 31.57 11.97 -31.11
C LYS A 80 30.45 12.60 -31.97
N PRO A 81 30.39 13.93 -32.08
CA PRO A 81 29.36 14.57 -32.90
C PRO A 81 29.51 14.20 -34.37
N THR A 82 28.36 14.09 -35.04
CA THR A 82 28.27 13.90 -36.48
C THR A 82 28.80 15.11 -37.24
N GLY A 83 29.18 14.91 -38.50
CA GLY A 83 29.60 16.02 -39.37
C GLY A 83 28.52 17.09 -39.56
N ALA A 84 27.24 16.72 -39.48
CA ALA A 84 26.12 17.64 -39.54
C ALA A 84 26.06 18.54 -38.30
N GLU A 85 26.16 17.96 -37.10
CA GLU A 85 26.17 18.72 -35.84
C GLU A 85 27.37 19.68 -35.76
N ILE A 86 28.54 19.25 -36.25
CA ILE A 86 29.71 20.13 -36.35
C ILE A 86 29.49 21.27 -37.33
N SER A 87 28.92 21.00 -38.51
CA SER A 87 28.64 22.02 -39.53
C SER A 87 27.63 23.05 -39.02
N GLU A 88 26.59 22.58 -38.32
CA GLU A 88 25.59 23.44 -37.68
C GLU A 88 26.21 24.29 -36.57
N ALA A 89 27.00 23.68 -35.68
CA ALA A 89 27.65 24.40 -34.59
C ALA A 89 28.61 25.48 -35.11
N LEU A 90 29.38 25.20 -36.18
CA LEU A 90 30.23 26.18 -36.83
C LEU A 90 29.42 27.33 -37.45
N ALA A 91 28.29 27.04 -38.10
CA ALA A 91 27.44 28.07 -38.69
C ALA A 91 26.80 28.97 -37.62
N LYS A 92 26.37 28.39 -36.48
CA LYS A 92 25.69 29.11 -35.41
C LYS A 92 26.63 29.83 -34.45
N GLN A 93 27.77 29.23 -34.11
CA GLN A 93 28.65 29.67 -33.02
C GLN A 93 30.08 30.00 -33.47
N GLY A 94 30.41 29.80 -34.75
CA GLY A 94 31.75 30.05 -35.30
C GLY A 94 32.22 31.48 -35.10
N TYR A 95 31.31 32.46 -35.18
CA TYR A 95 31.63 33.89 -35.00
C TYR A 95 32.12 34.19 -33.57
N ILE A 96 31.62 33.47 -32.56
CA ILE A 96 32.07 33.62 -31.17
C ILE A 96 33.50 33.08 -31.06
N ALA A 97 33.78 31.91 -31.62
CA ALA A 97 35.14 31.36 -31.63
C ALA A 97 36.15 32.31 -32.32
N ASP A 98 35.74 32.97 -33.40
CA ASP A 98 36.56 33.99 -34.08
C ASP A 98 36.81 35.23 -33.21
N ALA A 99 35.78 35.72 -32.51
CA ALA A 99 35.88 36.89 -31.63
C ALA A 99 36.92 36.70 -30.52
N TYR A 100 37.09 35.46 -30.03
CA TYR A 100 38.08 35.10 -29.00
C TYR A 100 39.35 34.46 -29.59
N LYS A 101 39.61 34.63 -30.90
CA LYS A 101 40.84 34.20 -31.58
C LYS A 101 41.15 32.71 -31.41
N VAL A 102 40.13 31.87 -31.37
CA VAL A 102 40.29 30.41 -31.29
C VAL A 102 41.04 29.93 -32.55
N PRO A 103 42.17 29.21 -32.42
CA PRO A 103 42.88 28.63 -33.54
C PRO A 103 42.01 27.69 -34.38
N GLN A 104 42.30 27.65 -35.69
CA GLN A 104 41.49 26.88 -36.65
C GLN A 104 41.33 25.40 -36.27
N TRP A 105 42.37 24.76 -35.71
CA TRP A 105 42.33 23.35 -35.30
C TRP A 105 41.33 23.09 -34.18
N ALA A 106 41.13 24.04 -33.26
CA ALA A 106 40.22 23.93 -32.11
C ALA A 106 38.82 24.51 -32.39
N LYS A 107 38.64 25.24 -33.50
CA LYS A 107 37.41 25.98 -33.80
C LYS A 107 36.17 25.08 -33.79
N SER A 108 36.29 23.88 -34.35
CA SER A 108 35.17 22.90 -34.36
C SER A 108 34.76 22.45 -32.95
N ALA A 109 35.72 22.16 -32.06
CA ALA A 109 35.41 21.79 -30.68
C ALA A 109 34.80 22.95 -29.88
N VAL A 110 35.35 24.16 -30.00
CA VAL A 110 34.80 25.32 -29.28
C VAL A 110 33.39 25.64 -29.76
N SER A 111 33.15 25.68 -31.07
CA SER A 111 31.81 25.93 -31.61
C SER A 111 30.81 24.86 -31.20
N TYR A 112 31.21 23.59 -31.22
CA TYR A 112 30.34 22.50 -30.74
C TYR A 112 30.02 22.62 -29.26
N ALA A 113 31.01 22.91 -28.41
CA ALA A 113 30.82 23.09 -26.98
C ALA A 113 29.90 24.28 -26.65
N LEU A 114 30.00 25.38 -27.41
CA LEU A 114 29.09 26.52 -27.32
C LEU A 114 27.66 26.14 -27.74
N ASN A 115 27.52 25.42 -28.86
CA ASN A 115 26.22 25.06 -29.42
C ASN A 115 25.44 24.09 -28.54
N THR A 116 26.14 23.23 -27.80
CA THR A 116 25.56 22.24 -26.88
C THR A 116 25.43 22.74 -25.45
N GLY A 117 25.88 23.97 -25.15
CA GLY A 117 25.85 24.53 -23.81
C GLY A 117 26.87 23.93 -22.82
N LEU A 118 27.79 23.08 -23.30
CA LEU A 118 28.93 22.59 -22.51
C LEU A 118 29.84 23.75 -22.09
N LEU A 119 29.93 24.75 -22.96
CA LEU A 119 30.66 25.98 -22.78
C LEU A 119 29.70 27.16 -23.01
N THR A 120 29.81 28.22 -22.20
CA THR A 120 29.15 29.50 -22.48
C THR A 120 30.16 30.51 -23.02
N GLU A 121 29.68 31.57 -23.68
CA GLU A 121 30.56 32.66 -24.11
C GLU A 121 31.28 33.30 -22.92
N THR A 122 30.63 33.41 -21.76
CA THR A 122 31.25 33.89 -20.51
C THR A 122 32.46 33.04 -20.13
N ASN A 123 32.34 31.71 -20.21
CA ASN A 123 33.45 30.81 -19.93
C ASN A 123 34.60 30.98 -20.92
N LEU A 124 34.29 31.08 -22.21
CA LEU A 124 35.29 31.30 -23.25
C LEU A 124 36.01 32.64 -23.09
N LYS A 125 35.27 33.71 -22.78
CA LYS A 125 35.81 35.05 -22.50
C LYS A 125 36.75 35.03 -21.29
N ALA A 126 36.37 34.35 -20.21
CA ALA A 126 37.19 34.22 -19.02
C ALA A 126 38.48 33.42 -19.27
N ALA A 127 38.41 32.37 -20.10
CA ALA A 127 39.58 31.60 -20.53
C ALA A 127 40.50 32.43 -21.45
N TYR A 128 39.92 33.20 -22.39
CA TYR A 128 40.66 34.11 -23.27
C TYR A 128 41.41 35.19 -22.48
N ALA A 129 40.77 35.81 -21.49
CA ALA A 129 41.38 36.81 -20.62
C ALA A 129 42.59 36.27 -19.82
N ARG A 130 42.66 34.96 -19.60
CA ARG A 130 43.78 34.26 -18.93
C ARG A 130 44.84 33.75 -19.91
N GLY A 131 44.68 34.00 -21.20
CA GLY A 131 45.60 33.53 -22.24
C GLY A 131 45.49 32.03 -22.53
N TRP A 132 44.43 31.36 -22.09
CA TRP A 132 44.25 29.91 -22.28
C TRP A 132 43.75 29.54 -23.69
N VAL A 133 43.24 30.52 -24.44
CA VAL A 133 42.83 30.35 -25.84
C VAL A 133 44.04 30.66 -26.75
N THR A 134 44.97 29.71 -26.83
CA THR A 134 46.22 29.84 -27.59
C THR A 134 46.71 28.47 -28.09
N SER A 135 47.47 28.46 -29.19
CA SER A 135 48.18 27.26 -29.67
C SER A 135 49.53 27.04 -28.96
N GLN A 136 50.03 28.04 -28.24
CA GLN A 136 51.37 28.03 -27.64
C GLN A 136 51.30 28.53 -26.19
N PRO A 137 50.74 27.73 -25.26
CA PRO A 137 50.61 28.12 -23.86
C PRO A 137 51.99 28.19 -23.17
N THR A 138 52.21 29.25 -22.39
CA THR A 138 53.31 29.34 -21.42
C THR A 138 52.98 28.59 -20.12
N ALA A 139 53.95 28.46 -19.21
CA ALA A 139 53.81 27.64 -17.99
C ALA A 139 52.58 27.98 -17.12
N ASP A 140 52.13 29.25 -17.09
CA ASP A 140 50.98 29.70 -16.28
C ASP A 140 49.65 29.71 -17.05
N GLN A 141 49.66 29.29 -18.33
CA GLN A 141 48.50 29.37 -19.23
C GLN A 141 47.77 28.02 -19.38
N TYR A 142 47.79 27.20 -18.34
CA TYR A 142 47.11 25.91 -18.31
C TYR A 142 45.92 25.94 -17.33
N PRO A 143 44.79 25.32 -17.70
CA PRO A 143 43.66 25.18 -16.80
C PRO A 143 43.99 24.25 -15.64
N ASN A 144 43.37 24.51 -14.49
CA ASN A 144 43.47 23.63 -13.33
C ASN A 144 42.58 22.38 -13.49
N ARG A 145 42.79 21.42 -12.61
CA ARG A 145 42.09 20.13 -12.56
C ARG A 145 40.57 20.28 -12.40
N GLU A 146 40.11 21.27 -11.64
CA GLU A 146 38.67 21.54 -11.47
C GLU A 146 37.97 21.94 -12.76
N VAL A 147 38.61 22.75 -13.61
CA VAL A 147 38.05 23.11 -14.92
C VAL A 147 37.81 21.85 -15.76
N ALA A 148 38.79 20.96 -15.82
CA ALA A 148 38.64 19.69 -16.54
C ALA A 148 37.51 18.83 -15.95
N LEU A 149 37.48 18.66 -14.62
CA LEU A 149 36.43 17.91 -13.93
C LEU A 149 35.04 18.42 -14.29
N VAL A 150 34.80 19.73 -14.18
CA VAL A 150 33.49 20.31 -14.45
C VAL A 150 33.09 20.15 -15.92
N LEU A 151 34.01 20.40 -16.85
CA LEU A 151 33.71 20.28 -18.28
C LEU A 151 33.38 18.83 -18.67
N TYR A 152 34.11 17.85 -18.13
CA TYR A 152 33.79 16.43 -18.34
C TYR A 152 32.48 16.01 -17.69
N ALA A 153 32.23 16.42 -16.45
CA ALA A 153 30.96 16.12 -15.78
C ALA A 153 29.76 16.67 -16.57
N LYS A 154 29.85 17.91 -17.06
CA LYS A 154 28.84 18.53 -17.93
C LYS A 154 28.66 17.74 -19.23
N ALA A 155 29.75 17.37 -19.89
CA ALA A 155 29.72 16.60 -21.13
C ALA A 155 29.07 15.22 -20.96
N LEU A 156 29.19 14.63 -19.77
CA LEU A 156 28.55 13.36 -19.43
C LEU A 156 27.13 13.52 -18.88
N GLY A 157 26.58 14.74 -18.82
CA GLY A 157 25.26 15.02 -18.27
C GLY A 157 25.13 14.72 -16.77
N MET A 158 26.24 14.70 -16.04
CA MET A 158 26.27 14.34 -14.62
C MET A 158 25.67 15.45 -13.75
N LYS A 159 24.95 15.04 -12.70
CA LYS A 159 24.42 15.92 -11.68
C LYS A 159 25.27 15.83 -10.41
N PRO A 160 25.42 16.91 -9.63
CA PRO A 160 26.10 16.84 -8.35
C PRO A 160 25.43 15.84 -7.40
N SER A 161 26.22 14.98 -6.76
CA SER A 161 25.75 14.12 -5.67
C SER A 161 25.64 14.89 -4.36
N ASN A 162 24.58 14.62 -3.60
CA ASN A 162 24.45 15.12 -2.23
C ASN A 162 25.22 14.25 -1.22
N ASP A 163 25.59 13.02 -1.61
CA ASP A 163 26.43 12.13 -0.81
C ASP A 163 27.90 12.28 -1.25
N LEU A 164 28.73 12.75 -0.32
CA LEU A 164 30.17 12.93 -0.52
C LEU A 164 30.99 11.79 0.09
N SER A 165 30.33 10.73 0.60
CA SER A 165 30.98 9.63 1.32
C SER A 165 31.99 8.86 0.47
N SER A 166 31.85 8.87 -0.86
CA SER A 166 32.77 8.21 -1.78
C SER A 166 34.10 8.95 -1.93
N ILE A 167 34.17 10.24 -1.58
CA ILE A 167 35.40 11.03 -1.64
C ILE A 167 36.25 10.77 -0.37
N LYS A 168 37.53 10.45 -0.56
CA LYS A 168 38.49 10.12 0.51
C LYS A 168 39.75 11.00 0.51
N VAL A 169 39.72 12.13 -0.19
CA VAL A 169 40.85 13.07 -0.27
C VAL A 169 40.96 13.95 0.96
N SER A 170 42.18 14.31 1.32
CA SER A 170 42.49 15.14 2.50
C SER A 170 42.26 16.64 2.29
N ASP A 171 42.25 17.12 1.05
CA ASP A 171 42.12 18.53 0.65
C ASP A 171 40.70 18.88 0.17
N LEU A 172 39.68 18.22 0.71
CA LEU A 172 38.27 18.40 0.34
C LEU A 172 37.82 19.87 0.41
N ASP A 173 38.35 20.67 1.33
CA ASP A 173 37.99 22.09 1.49
C ASP A 173 38.62 23.03 0.46
N ALA A 174 39.64 22.56 -0.26
CA ALA A 174 40.22 23.29 -1.39
C ALA A 174 39.35 23.17 -2.65
N ILE A 175 38.39 22.25 -2.67
CA ILE A 175 37.49 22.01 -3.81
C ILE A 175 36.34 23.04 -3.83
N GLY A 176 36.01 23.54 -5.02
CA GLY A 176 34.99 24.54 -5.28
C GLY A 176 35.52 25.98 -5.27
N LYS A 177 36.83 26.19 -5.47
CA LYS A 177 37.46 27.52 -5.40
C LYS A 177 37.75 28.13 -6.77
N THR A 178 37.63 27.37 -7.86
CA THR A 178 37.76 27.91 -9.22
C THR A 178 36.71 28.99 -9.51
N ALA A 179 37.12 30.05 -10.20
CA ALA A 179 36.26 31.20 -10.49
C ALA A 179 35.00 30.79 -11.28
N LYS A 180 33.82 31.24 -10.82
CA LYS A 180 32.51 30.91 -11.43
C LYS A 180 32.40 31.32 -12.90
N GLU A 181 33.13 32.35 -13.34
CA GLU A 181 33.17 32.74 -14.75
C GLU A 181 33.82 31.67 -15.64
N LEU A 182 34.68 30.79 -15.12
CA LEU A 182 35.30 29.70 -15.87
C LEU A 182 34.44 28.43 -15.93
N ILE A 183 33.76 28.11 -14.83
CA ILE A 183 33.08 26.81 -14.66
C ILE A 183 31.56 26.90 -14.48
N GLY A 184 31.01 28.11 -14.32
CA GLY A 184 29.62 28.35 -13.93
C GLY A 184 29.40 28.25 -12.42
N ASP A 185 28.16 28.50 -11.98
CA ASP A 185 27.76 28.30 -10.58
C ASP A 185 27.34 26.84 -10.40
N VAL A 186 28.28 25.99 -9.98
CA VAL A 186 28.10 24.54 -9.87
C VAL A 186 28.67 24.02 -8.56
N ASP A 187 28.05 23.00 -7.99
CA ASP A 187 28.61 22.26 -6.86
C ASP A 187 29.71 21.31 -7.34
N VAL A 188 30.96 21.78 -7.27
CA VAL A 188 32.14 21.02 -7.71
C VAL A 188 32.38 19.79 -6.84
N LYS A 189 32.08 19.84 -5.53
CA LYS A 189 32.28 18.68 -4.63
C LYS A 189 31.30 17.57 -4.98
N GLY A 190 30.03 17.92 -5.16
CA GLY A 190 29.02 16.95 -5.60
C GLY A 190 29.31 16.37 -6.97
N LEU A 191 29.82 17.16 -7.93
CA LEU A 191 30.25 16.63 -9.23
C LEU A 191 31.46 15.69 -9.10
N TYR A 192 32.42 16.02 -8.24
CA TYR A 192 33.55 15.13 -7.99
C TYR A 192 33.11 13.79 -7.39
N ALA A 193 32.20 13.80 -6.42
CA ALA A 193 31.61 12.58 -5.87
C ALA A 193 30.94 11.72 -6.96
N ALA A 194 30.12 12.33 -7.81
CA ALA A 194 29.48 11.62 -8.93
C ALA A 194 30.50 11.00 -9.90
N MET A 195 31.63 11.67 -10.15
CA MET A 195 32.69 11.14 -11.03
C MET A 195 33.55 10.06 -10.36
N VAL A 196 33.67 10.06 -9.03
CA VAL A 196 34.28 8.97 -8.25
C VAL A 196 33.38 7.74 -8.27
N ASP A 197 32.07 7.92 -8.07
CA ASP A 197 31.08 6.84 -8.15
C ASP A 197 31.04 6.20 -9.54
N ALA A 198 31.18 7.03 -10.57
CA ALA A 198 31.31 6.60 -11.97
C ALA A 198 32.67 5.95 -12.30
N LYS A 199 33.58 5.82 -11.33
CA LYS A 199 34.95 5.27 -11.48
C LYS A 199 35.83 6.04 -12.46
N ILE A 200 35.50 7.30 -12.78
CA ILE A 200 36.29 8.15 -13.68
C ILE A 200 37.46 8.78 -12.92
N PHE A 201 37.21 9.22 -11.68
CA PHE A 201 38.24 9.67 -10.75
C PHE A 201 38.45 8.66 -9.62
N ASP A 202 39.65 8.68 -9.04
CA ASP A 202 39.96 7.90 -7.85
C ASP A 202 39.40 8.57 -6.59
N ALA A 203 38.84 7.76 -5.68
CA ALA A 203 38.33 8.18 -4.39
C ALA A 203 39.43 8.77 -3.49
N LEU A 204 40.66 8.24 -3.57
CA LEU A 204 41.81 8.68 -2.77
C LEU A 204 42.56 9.85 -3.42
N GLY A 205 42.25 10.19 -4.67
CA GLY A 205 43.02 11.17 -5.42
C GLY A 205 44.46 10.73 -5.68
N ASP A 206 45.34 11.70 -5.91
CA ASP A 206 46.77 11.54 -6.12
C ASP A 206 47.49 11.76 -4.79
N GLU A 207 48.15 10.73 -4.26
CA GLU A 207 48.81 10.75 -2.94
C GLU A 207 47.88 11.19 -1.79
N GLY A 208 46.59 10.85 -1.85
CA GLY A 208 45.61 11.23 -0.83
C GLY A 208 45.00 12.63 -1.03
N GLN A 209 45.26 13.29 -2.16
CA GLN A 209 44.80 14.65 -2.47
C GLN A 209 44.15 14.75 -3.84
N PHE A 210 43.11 15.57 -3.97
CA PHE A 210 42.52 15.91 -5.25
C PHE A 210 43.35 16.96 -6.01
N ARG A 211 44.05 17.86 -5.33
CA ARG A 211 44.87 18.95 -5.92
C ARG A 211 44.09 19.79 -6.95
N PRO A 212 43.03 20.50 -6.53
CA PRO A 212 42.09 21.17 -7.43
C PRO A 212 42.73 22.27 -8.31
N GLN A 213 43.81 22.89 -7.84
CA GLN A 213 44.49 23.99 -8.54
C GLN A 213 45.63 23.53 -9.46
N ASP A 214 46.00 22.26 -9.41
CA ASP A 214 47.09 21.73 -10.25
C ASP A 214 46.64 21.55 -11.69
N THR A 215 47.58 21.69 -12.62
CA THR A 215 47.36 21.36 -14.03
C THR A 215 47.34 19.85 -14.23
N LEU A 216 46.55 19.36 -15.20
CA LEU A 216 46.54 17.94 -15.55
C LEU A 216 47.57 17.61 -16.64
N LYS A 217 48.28 16.51 -16.42
CA LYS A 217 49.19 15.89 -17.40
C LYS A 217 48.42 15.17 -18.51
N ARG A 218 49.03 15.00 -19.68
CA ARG A 218 48.44 14.27 -20.82
C ARG A 218 48.05 12.85 -20.48
N GLU A 219 48.87 12.13 -19.71
CA GLU A 219 48.56 10.77 -19.25
C GLU A 219 47.31 10.72 -18.34
N GLN A 220 47.15 11.71 -17.46
CA GLN A 220 46.00 11.82 -16.56
C GLN A 220 44.74 12.16 -17.35
N MET A 221 44.84 13.10 -18.28
CA MET A 221 43.76 13.43 -19.20
C MET A 221 43.38 12.25 -20.10
N ALA A 222 44.34 11.44 -20.56
CA ALA A 222 44.05 10.24 -21.33
C ALA A 222 43.22 9.24 -20.52
N LYS A 223 43.59 8.97 -19.26
CA LYS A 223 42.78 8.11 -18.38
C LYS A 223 41.37 8.67 -18.15
N ILE A 224 41.25 9.97 -17.79
CA ILE A 224 39.95 10.61 -17.57
C ILE A 224 39.09 10.54 -18.84
N THR A 225 39.68 10.81 -20.00
CA THR A 225 39.00 10.78 -21.30
C THR A 225 38.53 9.39 -21.69
N ASP A 226 39.39 8.38 -21.54
CA ASP A 226 39.05 6.99 -21.84
C ASP A 226 37.91 6.48 -20.94
N LEU A 227 38.00 6.73 -19.64
CA LEU A 227 36.96 6.31 -18.69
C LEU A 227 35.65 7.07 -18.93
N SER A 228 35.71 8.35 -19.29
CA SER A 228 34.54 9.15 -19.66
C SER A 228 33.90 8.66 -20.95
N TYR A 229 34.71 8.32 -21.95
CA TYR A 229 34.24 7.73 -23.20
C TYR A 229 33.55 6.39 -22.96
N GLN A 230 34.15 5.51 -22.14
CA GLN A 230 33.56 4.23 -21.77
C GLN A 230 32.27 4.41 -20.97
N TYR A 231 32.23 5.34 -20.02
CA TYR A 231 31.03 5.66 -19.26
C TYR A 231 29.89 6.13 -20.18
N LYS A 232 30.19 7.05 -21.10
CA LYS A 232 29.22 7.56 -22.07
C LYS A 232 28.73 6.45 -23.01
N ALA A 233 29.63 5.65 -23.58
CA ALA A 233 29.28 4.52 -24.43
C ALA A 233 28.43 3.47 -23.68
N ALA A 234 28.70 3.26 -22.39
CA ALA A 234 27.90 2.38 -21.54
C ALA A 234 26.51 2.96 -21.20
N GLN A 235 26.30 4.28 -21.32
CA GLN A 235 24.97 4.89 -21.20
C GLN A 235 24.21 4.84 -22.52
N GLU A 236 24.86 5.15 -23.64
CA GLU A 236 24.25 5.16 -24.98
C GLU A 236 23.83 3.77 -25.45
N ASN A 237 24.49 2.72 -24.96
CA ASN A 237 24.14 1.32 -25.25
C ASN A 237 23.18 0.71 -24.22
N THR A 238 22.36 1.48 -23.51
CA THR A 238 21.34 0.93 -22.59
C THR A 238 19.92 1.28 -23.02
N ARG A 239 19.00 0.31 -22.88
CA ARG A 239 17.56 0.53 -23.04
C ARG A 239 16.82 0.16 -21.76
N GLU A 240 15.78 0.94 -21.51
CA GLU A 240 14.84 0.69 -20.43
C GLU A 240 13.68 -0.17 -20.94
N TYR A 241 13.31 -1.16 -20.14
CA TYR A 241 12.20 -2.05 -20.36
C TYR A 241 11.33 -2.09 -19.11
N GLU A 242 10.02 -2.13 -19.28
CA GLU A 242 9.07 -2.32 -18.18
C GLU A 242 8.07 -3.39 -18.57
N GLY A 243 7.85 -4.37 -17.70
CA GLY A 243 7.00 -5.49 -18.00
C GLY A 243 6.81 -6.45 -16.84
N LYS A 244 5.91 -7.40 -17.03
CA LYS A 244 5.62 -8.46 -16.08
C LYS A 244 6.57 -9.63 -16.31
N VAL A 245 7.24 -10.12 -15.27
CA VAL A 245 8.08 -11.34 -15.34
C VAL A 245 7.19 -12.52 -15.69
N ILE A 246 7.55 -13.27 -16.73
CA ILE A 246 6.80 -14.44 -17.22
C ILE A 246 7.62 -15.74 -17.17
N TYR A 247 8.90 -15.63 -16.84
CA TYR A 247 9.84 -16.73 -16.75
C TYR A 247 11.05 -16.28 -15.93
N HIS A 248 11.52 -17.10 -14.99
CA HIS A 248 12.80 -16.91 -14.28
C HIS A 248 13.44 -18.27 -13.99
N GLU A 249 14.68 -18.47 -14.43
CA GLU A 249 15.41 -19.73 -14.22
C GLU A 249 16.90 -19.48 -14.00
N ARG A 250 17.51 -20.34 -13.19
CA ARG A 250 18.94 -20.37 -12.91
C ARG A 250 19.59 -21.53 -13.63
N LEU A 251 20.25 -21.24 -14.76
CA LEU A 251 20.91 -22.23 -15.61
C LEU A 251 22.43 -22.08 -15.48
N ASN A 252 23.14 -23.15 -15.09
CA ASN A 252 24.62 -23.18 -14.99
C ASN A 252 25.22 -22.00 -14.22
N ASN A 253 24.61 -21.65 -13.08
CA ASN A 253 25.02 -20.53 -12.21
C ASN A 253 24.79 -19.12 -12.79
N THR A 254 24.04 -19.01 -13.89
CA THR A 254 23.61 -17.76 -14.49
C THR A 254 22.10 -17.57 -14.30
N ASN A 255 21.70 -16.42 -13.75
CA ASN A 255 20.29 -16.09 -13.56
C ASN A 255 19.72 -15.47 -14.84
N THR A 256 18.61 -16.02 -15.33
CA THR A 256 17.94 -15.54 -16.55
C THR A 256 16.45 -15.34 -16.28
N PHE A 257 15.85 -14.29 -16.83
CA PHE A 257 14.41 -14.07 -16.71
C PHE A 257 13.85 -13.42 -17.98
N ALA A 258 12.55 -13.53 -18.23
CA ALA A 258 11.89 -12.84 -19.33
C ALA A 258 10.70 -12.04 -18.83
N ILE A 259 10.41 -10.93 -19.52
CA ILE A 259 9.24 -10.10 -19.24
C ILE A 259 8.33 -10.02 -20.47
N ALA A 260 7.03 -9.93 -20.20
CA ALA A 260 6.03 -9.43 -21.15
C ALA A 260 5.89 -7.92 -20.97
N THR A 261 6.26 -7.15 -21.99
CA THR A 261 6.12 -5.68 -22.02
C THR A 261 4.67 -5.26 -22.29
N LYS A 262 4.35 -3.98 -22.09
CA LYS A 262 3.00 -3.42 -22.34
C LYS A 262 2.49 -3.63 -23.77
N ASP A 263 3.38 -3.69 -24.75
CA ASP A 263 3.09 -3.99 -26.16
C ASP A 263 3.07 -5.50 -26.47
N LYS A 264 2.99 -6.35 -25.43
CA LYS A 264 2.92 -7.82 -25.51
C LYS A 264 4.14 -8.48 -26.18
N LYS A 265 5.29 -7.81 -26.19
CA LYS A 265 6.55 -8.43 -26.62
C LYS A 265 7.19 -9.14 -25.44
N THR A 266 7.82 -10.28 -25.73
CA THR A 266 8.65 -10.98 -24.76
C THR A 266 10.10 -10.54 -24.93
N VAL A 267 10.71 -10.10 -23.83
CA VAL A 267 12.14 -9.72 -23.80
C VAL A 267 12.83 -10.54 -22.71
N GLY A 268 13.86 -11.28 -23.10
CA GLY A 268 14.68 -12.08 -22.19
C GLY A 268 15.91 -11.33 -21.70
N PHE A 269 16.32 -11.59 -20.46
CA PHE A 269 17.44 -10.97 -19.78
C PHE A 269 18.34 -11.98 -19.09
N VAL A 270 19.63 -11.66 -19.04
CA VAL A 270 20.66 -12.38 -18.28
C VAL A 270 21.21 -11.45 -17.20
N LEU A 271 21.36 -11.97 -15.97
CA LEU A 271 22.04 -11.29 -14.87
C LEU A 271 23.50 -11.72 -14.82
N ASN A 272 24.39 -10.77 -14.55
CA ASN A 272 25.81 -11.01 -14.27
C ASN A 272 26.20 -10.46 -12.89
N ASP A 273 27.48 -10.58 -12.55
CA ASP A 273 28.09 -10.12 -11.30
C ASP A 273 27.97 -8.60 -11.06
N LYS A 274 27.63 -7.83 -12.10
CA LYS A 274 27.47 -6.38 -12.05
C LYS A 274 26.01 -5.92 -12.12
N THR A 275 25.06 -6.84 -12.32
CA THR A 275 23.65 -6.49 -12.35
C THR A 275 23.17 -6.11 -10.96
N GLN A 276 22.62 -4.90 -10.82
CA GLN A 276 22.05 -4.46 -9.55
C GLN A 276 20.58 -4.82 -9.50
N VAL A 277 20.20 -5.72 -8.59
CA VAL A 277 18.80 -6.06 -8.33
C VAL A 277 18.33 -5.29 -7.12
N THR A 278 17.17 -4.65 -7.24
CA THR A 278 16.54 -3.92 -6.15
C THR A 278 15.06 -4.25 -6.03
N VAL A 279 14.56 -4.28 -4.80
CA VAL A 279 13.13 -4.39 -4.49
C VAL A 279 12.75 -3.15 -3.69
N ASN A 280 11.85 -2.33 -4.22
CA ASN A 280 11.48 -1.05 -3.61
C ASN A 280 12.70 -0.16 -3.24
N GLY A 281 13.69 -0.10 -4.14
CA GLY A 281 14.90 0.72 -3.96
C GLY A 281 15.97 0.19 -2.99
N LYS A 282 15.80 -1.00 -2.40
CA LYS A 282 16.84 -1.68 -1.59
C LYS A 282 17.51 -2.80 -2.39
N ALA A 283 18.82 -2.97 -2.21
CA ALA A 283 19.58 -4.06 -2.82
C ALA A 283 18.98 -5.42 -2.43
N ALA A 284 18.85 -6.31 -3.42
CA ALA A 284 18.29 -7.65 -3.27
C ALA A 284 19.09 -8.64 -4.12
N ASP A 285 18.89 -9.93 -3.87
CA ASP A 285 19.43 -11.01 -4.70
C ASP A 285 18.60 -11.17 -5.99
N ALA A 286 19.16 -11.82 -7.01
CA ALA A 286 18.47 -12.23 -8.22
C ALA A 286 17.21 -13.07 -7.96
N ASP A 287 17.21 -13.84 -6.86
CA ASP A 287 16.06 -14.66 -6.44
C ASP A 287 14.82 -13.81 -6.09
N ALA A 288 14.95 -12.49 -5.93
CA ALA A 288 13.83 -11.58 -5.72
C ALA A 288 12.99 -11.31 -6.99
N ILE A 289 13.47 -11.72 -8.17
CA ILE A 289 12.77 -11.57 -9.45
C ILE A 289 11.80 -12.74 -9.61
N VAL A 290 10.58 -12.59 -9.10
CA VAL A 290 9.58 -13.67 -9.13
C VAL A 290 8.68 -13.56 -10.36
N GLU A 291 8.32 -14.70 -10.96
CA GLU A 291 7.29 -14.75 -12.00
C GLU A 291 6.01 -14.05 -11.54
N GLY A 292 5.45 -13.22 -12.41
CA GLY A 292 4.27 -12.42 -12.14
C GLY A 292 4.55 -11.02 -11.58
N SER A 293 5.76 -10.76 -11.07
CA SER A 293 6.13 -9.41 -10.60
C SER A 293 6.29 -8.43 -11.76
N THR A 294 6.04 -7.14 -11.52
CA THR A 294 6.36 -6.09 -12.50
C THR A 294 7.75 -5.55 -12.21
N VAL A 295 8.59 -5.51 -13.23
CA VAL A 295 9.97 -5.04 -13.13
C VAL A 295 10.24 -3.92 -14.13
N LYS A 296 11.13 -3.00 -13.75
CA LYS A 296 11.84 -2.10 -14.66
C LYS A 296 13.27 -2.61 -14.81
N VAL A 297 13.71 -2.73 -16.05
CA VAL A 297 14.99 -3.30 -16.41
C VAL A 297 15.74 -2.31 -17.28
N SER A 298 16.90 -1.87 -16.82
CA SER A 298 17.89 -1.23 -17.67
C SER A 298 18.81 -2.32 -18.21
N ALA A 299 18.96 -2.46 -19.52
CA ALA A 299 19.76 -3.53 -20.13
C ALA A 299 20.66 -3.02 -21.26
N TYR A 300 21.80 -3.68 -21.44
CA TYR A 300 22.74 -3.36 -22.52
C TYR A 300 22.21 -3.82 -23.88
N MET A 301 22.34 -2.97 -24.90
CA MET A 301 22.06 -3.26 -26.30
C MET A 301 23.25 -4.01 -26.90
N GLU A 302 23.01 -5.22 -27.41
CA GLU A 302 23.98 -5.94 -28.24
C GLU A 302 23.48 -6.00 -29.69
N GLU A 303 24.31 -5.55 -30.63
CA GLU A 303 24.02 -5.64 -32.06
C GLU A 303 24.08 -7.11 -32.49
N GLY A 304 22.93 -7.67 -32.91
CA GLY A 304 22.83 -9.05 -33.41
C GLY A 304 22.49 -10.14 -32.39
N ALA A 305 22.12 -9.79 -31.15
CA ALA A 305 21.75 -10.79 -30.13
C ALA A 305 20.37 -11.40 -30.39
N ILE A 306 20.33 -12.73 -30.56
CA ILE A 306 19.11 -13.52 -30.79
C ILE A 306 18.59 -14.15 -29.47
N THR A 307 19.31 -14.05 -28.34
CA THR A 307 19.12 -14.99 -27.22
C THR A 307 18.84 -14.44 -25.81
N ALA A 308 19.25 -13.22 -25.42
CA ALA A 308 18.78 -12.48 -24.22
C ALA A 308 19.67 -11.24 -24.01
N LEU A 309 19.15 -10.16 -23.42
CA LEU A 309 19.92 -8.94 -23.14
C LEU A 309 20.60 -9.01 -21.77
N THR A 310 21.80 -8.44 -21.60
CA THR A 310 22.42 -8.37 -20.27
C THR A 310 21.78 -7.25 -19.45
N ALA A 311 21.17 -7.58 -18.32
CA ALA A 311 20.56 -6.59 -17.42
C ALA A 311 21.66 -5.82 -16.65
N LYS A 312 21.55 -4.50 -16.64
CA LYS A 312 22.36 -3.58 -15.83
C LYS A 312 21.73 -3.34 -14.48
N THR A 313 20.44 -3.00 -14.47
CA THR A 313 19.65 -2.87 -13.24
C THR A 313 18.32 -3.56 -13.41
N VAL A 314 17.83 -4.19 -12.35
CA VAL A 314 16.47 -4.72 -12.25
C VAL A 314 15.84 -4.12 -11.00
N GLU A 315 14.81 -3.30 -11.18
CA GLU A 315 13.96 -2.82 -10.09
C GLU A 315 12.66 -3.62 -10.11
N VAL A 316 12.35 -4.32 -9.03
CA VAL A 316 11.03 -4.92 -8.81
C VAL A 316 10.11 -3.82 -8.26
N VAL A 317 9.25 -3.29 -9.13
CA VAL A 317 8.54 -2.00 -8.93
C VAL A 317 7.30 -2.12 -8.06
N LYS A 318 6.68 -3.29 -7.98
CA LYS A 318 5.53 -3.58 -7.11
C LYS A 318 5.40 -5.10 -7.02
N ALA A 319 5.69 -5.67 -5.86
CA ALA A 319 5.20 -7.01 -5.55
C ALA A 319 3.75 -6.85 -5.09
N ASP A 320 2.86 -7.67 -5.63
CA ASP A 320 1.54 -7.81 -5.01
C ASP A 320 1.77 -8.38 -3.61
N VAL A 321 1.47 -7.58 -2.59
CA VAL A 321 1.65 -8.00 -1.20
C VAL A 321 0.39 -8.74 -0.78
N LYS A 322 0.56 -9.98 -0.30
CA LYS A 322 -0.47 -10.70 0.45
C LYS A 322 -0.02 -10.76 1.90
N THR A 323 -0.54 -9.87 2.71
CA THR A 323 -0.07 -9.72 4.08
C THR A 323 -1.18 -9.19 5.00
N ILE A 324 -0.82 -8.98 6.26
CA ILE A 324 -1.67 -8.36 7.27
C ILE A 324 -1.12 -6.99 7.67
N GLY A 325 -2.00 -6.13 8.15
CA GLY A 325 -1.65 -4.81 8.66
C GLY A 325 -2.72 -4.24 9.57
N ILE A 326 -2.42 -3.09 10.18
CA ILE A 326 -3.33 -2.32 11.02
C ILE A 326 -3.64 -0.99 10.34
N VAL A 327 -4.93 -0.68 10.25
CA VAL A 327 -5.43 0.58 9.71
C VAL A 327 -5.06 1.72 10.65
N GLN A 328 -4.27 2.68 10.16
CA GLN A 328 -3.85 3.87 10.90
C GLN A 328 -4.83 5.03 10.71
N SER A 329 -5.34 5.20 9.49
CA SER A 329 -6.36 6.18 9.12
C SER A 329 -7.17 5.72 7.90
N VAL A 330 -8.43 6.15 7.85
CA VAL A 330 -9.31 5.99 6.70
C VAL A 330 -9.12 7.19 5.78
N GLU A 331 -8.76 6.92 4.52
CA GLU A 331 -8.55 7.94 3.49
C GLU A 331 -9.77 8.01 2.55
N LYS A 332 -9.84 9.04 1.71
CA LYS A 332 -10.97 9.23 0.77
C LYS A 332 -11.18 8.03 -0.16
N ASP A 333 -10.10 7.50 -0.74
CA ASP A 333 -10.12 6.43 -1.75
C ASP A 333 -9.23 5.23 -1.35
N GLY A 334 -9.08 4.98 -0.05
CA GLY A 334 -8.21 3.91 0.45
C GLY A 334 -7.92 3.97 1.94
N PHE A 335 -6.78 3.40 2.34
CA PHE A 335 -6.36 3.34 3.75
C PHE A 335 -4.88 3.65 3.90
N LYS A 336 -4.52 4.31 5.00
CA LYS A 336 -3.15 4.28 5.50
C LYS A 336 -2.99 3.05 6.38
N ILE A 337 -2.11 2.14 5.97
CA ILE A 337 -1.92 0.84 6.64
C ILE A 337 -0.46 0.75 7.09
N SER A 338 -0.27 0.44 8.37
CA SER A 338 1.00 -0.10 8.85
C SER A 338 0.98 -1.61 8.65
N TYR A 339 1.96 -2.15 7.94
CA TYR A 339 1.98 -3.56 7.53
C TYR A 339 3.39 -4.15 7.60
N THR A 340 3.46 -5.47 7.47
CA THR A 340 4.69 -6.26 7.51
C THR A 340 4.80 -7.11 6.25
N LEU A 341 6.03 -7.44 5.86
CA LEU A 341 6.38 -8.30 4.74
C LEU A 341 6.82 -9.70 5.22
N LYS A 342 6.80 -9.97 6.53
CA LYS A 342 7.07 -11.31 7.06
C LYS A 342 6.00 -12.29 6.55
N GLU A 343 6.42 -13.51 6.25
CA GLU A 343 5.50 -14.58 5.88
C GLU A 343 5.01 -15.36 7.10
N ASN A 344 3.92 -16.11 6.95
CA ASN A 344 3.33 -16.98 7.99
C ASN A 344 3.02 -16.25 9.31
N ILE A 345 2.65 -14.98 9.22
CA ILE A 345 2.31 -14.19 10.40
C ILE A 345 0.99 -14.69 10.95
N ASP A 346 1.00 -14.98 12.25
CA ASP A 346 -0.20 -15.27 13.00
C ASP A 346 -1.00 -13.97 13.20
N PRO A 347 -2.16 -13.79 12.54
CA PRO A 347 -2.99 -12.59 12.67
C PRO A 347 -3.64 -12.47 14.07
N SER A 348 -3.32 -13.38 14.98
CA SER A 348 -3.93 -13.49 16.29
C SER A 348 -3.00 -13.05 17.45
N HIS A 349 -1.87 -12.38 17.15
CA HIS A 349 -0.95 -11.77 18.11
C HIS A 349 -0.52 -10.34 17.71
N GLU A 350 0.20 -9.62 18.58
CA GLU A 350 0.94 -8.41 18.19
C GLU A 350 2.13 -8.78 17.29
N PHE A 351 2.33 -8.01 16.21
CA PHE A 351 3.42 -8.22 15.26
C PHE A 351 4.03 -6.87 14.87
N ASP A 352 5.34 -6.87 14.66
CA ASP A 352 6.07 -5.66 14.29
C ASP A 352 5.70 -5.21 12.87
N MET A 353 5.37 -3.93 12.75
CA MET A 353 5.13 -3.28 11.47
C MET A 353 6.44 -2.81 10.87
N GLU A 354 6.71 -3.20 9.63
CA GLU A 354 7.94 -2.85 8.93
C GLU A 354 7.77 -1.61 8.05
N LYS A 355 6.53 -1.36 7.61
CA LYS A 355 6.19 -0.29 6.67
C LYS A 355 4.89 0.39 7.07
N THR A 356 4.75 1.63 6.63
CA THR A 356 3.47 2.37 6.70
C THR A 356 3.28 3.12 5.39
N GLU A 357 2.22 2.80 4.67
CA GLU A 357 1.94 3.36 3.34
C GLU A 357 0.46 3.68 3.18
N VAL A 358 0.15 4.55 2.22
CA VAL A 358 -1.22 4.87 1.81
C VAL A 358 -1.53 4.06 0.56
N PHE A 359 -2.49 3.15 0.66
CA PHE A 359 -2.97 2.38 -0.49
C PHE A 359 -4.29 2.95 -1.00
N SER A 360 -4.48 2.93 -2.32
CA SER A 360 -5.78 3.17 -2.96
C SER A 360 -6.48 1.86 -3.30
N PHE A 361 -7.81 1.87 -3.43
CA PHE A 361 -8.58 0.70 -3.85
C PHE A 361 -8.41 0.38 -5.34
N ALA A 362 -8.33 -0.89 -5.73
CA ALA A 362 -8.51 -1.32 -7.11
C ALA A 362 -9.97 -1.13 -7.55
N ASP A 363 -10.23 -1.05 -8.86
CA ASP A 363 -11.58 -0.79 -9.40
C ASP A 363 -12.62 -1.86 -8.99
N ASN A 364 -12.14 -3.08 -8.72
CA ASN A 364 -12.94 -4.24 -8.31
C ASN A 364 -12.64 -4.68 -6.87
N ALA A 365 -12.20 -3.75 -6.01
CA ALA A 365 -11.82 -4.07 -4.64
C ALA A 365 -12.98 -4.73 -3.86
N LYS A 366 -12.68 -5.85 -3.22
CA LYS A 366 -13.62 -6.62 -2.38
C LYS A 366 -13.24 -6.43 -0.92
N ILE A 367 -14.11 -5.77 -0.18
CA ILE A 367 -13.96 -5.60 1.27
C ILE A 367 -14.94 -6.54 1.95
N THR A 368 -14.43 -7.44 2.78
CA THR A 368 -15.23 -8.45 3.45
C THR A 368 -14.96 -8.46 4.95
N ARG A 369 -15.96 -8.87 5.72
CA ARG A 369 -15.86 -9.19 7.14
C ARG A 369 -16.61 -10.49 7.35
N HIS A 370 -15.90 -11.52 7.81
CA HIS A 370 -16.45 -12.89 7.95
C HIS A 370 -17.14 -13.37 6.66
N GLY A 371 -16.52 -13.12 5.51
CA GLY A 371 -17.02 -13.52 4.19
C GLY A 371 -18.15 -12.67 3.62
N ALA A 372 -18.80 -11.82 4.43
CA ALA A 372 -19.82 -10.89 3.96
C ALA A 372 -19.20 -9.60 3.44
N ALA A 373 -19.70 -9.07 2.32
CA ALA A 373 -19.27 -7.79 1.79
C ALA A 373 -19.68 -6.63 2.72
N ILE A 374 -18.79 -5.68 2.96
CA ILE A 374 -19.03 -4.48 3.79
C ILE A 374 -18.56 -3.21 3.09
N LYS A 375 -18.95 -2.04 3.61
CA LYS A 375 -18.49 -0.76 3.07
C LYS A 375 -17.17 -0.35 3.70
N ALA A 376 -16.36 0.42 2.97
CA ALA A 376 -15.12 1.00 3.50
C ALA A 376 -15.37 1.89 4.75
N SER A 377 -16.54 2.55 4.82
CA SER A 377 -16.96 3.37 5.97
C SER A 377 -17.16 2.58 7.27
N ASP A 378 -17.27 1.25 7.20
CA ASP A 378 -17.48 0.39 8.36
C ASP A 378 -16.17 -0.02 9.04
N ILE A 379 -15.02 0.37 8.46
CA ILE A 379 -13.66 0.09 8.96
C ILE A 379 -13.19 1.25 9.80
N ARG A 380 -12.54 0.96 10.92
CA ARG A 380 -12.07 1.94 11.89
C ARG A 380 -10.55 1.90 12.02
N LYS A 381 -10.00 2.96 12.60
CA LYS A 381 -8.63 2.95 13.11
C LYS A 381 -8.44 1.77 14.07
N ASP A 382 -7.26 1.16 14.00
CA ASP A 382 -6.83 -0.03 14.74
C ASP A 382 -7.49 -1.36 14.33
N ASP A 383 -8.35 -1.36 13.31
CA ASP A 383 -8.82 -2.60 12.71
C ASP A 383 -7.67 -3.30 11.98
N MET A 384 -7.63 -4.63 12.09
CA MET A 384 -6.68 -5.45 11.37
C MET A 384 -7.26 -5.83 10.02
N VAL A 385 -6.43 -5.78 8.99
CA VAL A 385 -6.77 -6.16 7.64
C VAL A 385 -5.79 -7.19 7.12
N ALA A 386 -6.29 -8.31 6.63
CA ALA A 386 -5.54 -9.16 5.71
C ALA A 386 -5.87 -8.71 4.30
N PHE A 387 -4.87 -8.34 3.52
CA PHE A 387 -5.10 -7.77 2.20
C PHE A 387 -4.17 -8.31 1.13
N THR A 388 -4.69 -8.34 -0.09
CA THR A 388 -3.91 -8.49 -1.31
C THR A 388 -3.92 -7.19 -2.08
N THR A 389 -2.82 -6.91 -2.77
CA THR A 389 -2.83 -5.88 -3.80
C THR A 389 -2.89 -6.50 -5.19
N GLU A 390 -3.41 -5.74 -6.15
CA GLU A 390 -3.23 -5.98 -7.59
C GLU A 390 -2.71 -4.69 -8.20
N ASN A 391 -1.58 -4.77 -8.89
CA ASN A 391 -0.86 -3.60 -9.41
C ASN A 391 -0.56 -2.57 -8.30
N GLY A 392 -0.35 -3.06 -7.08
CA GLY A 392 -0.12 -2.25 -5.87
C GLY A 392 -1.30 -1.34 -5.48
N ARG A 393 -2.54 -1.76 -5.73
CA ARG A 393 -3.79 -1.20 -5.20
C ARG A 393 -4.54 -2.28 -4.43
N LEU A 394 -5.26 -1.94 -3.36
CA LEU A 394 -5.99 -2.91 -2.54
C LEU A 394 -7.05 -3.64 -3.35
N LYS A 395 -6.95 -4.96 -3.46
CA LYS A 395 -7.90 -5.79 -4.23
C LYS A 395 -8.79 -6.63 -3.35
N GLU A 396 -8.24 -7.48 -2.50
CA GLU A 396 -9.03 -8.25 -1.54
C GLU A 396 -8.66 -7.79 -0.14
N ILE A 397 -9.65 -7.40 0.66
CA ILE A 397 -9.45 -6.89 2.02
C ILE A 397 -10.40 -7.66 2.93
N ALA A 398 -9.85 -8.53 3.78
CA ALA A 398 -10.57 -9.17 4.86
C ALA A 398 -10.32 -8.40 6.15
N VAL A 399 -11.40 -7.90 6.75
CA VAL A 399 -11.38 -7.03 7.92
C VAL A 399 -11.67 -7.83 9.18
N TYR A 400 -10.82 -7.66 10.18
CA TYR A 400 -10.95 -8.20 11.52
C TYR A 400 -11.00 -7.02 12.49
N PRO A 401 -12.20 -6.64 12.99
CA PRO A 401 -12.31 -5.54 13.92
C PRO A 401 -11.55 -5.81 15.21
N LYS A 402 -10.96 -4.76 15.80
CA LYS A 402 -10.21 -4.88 17.06
C LYS A 402 -11.01 -5.60 18.13
N THR A 403 -12.22 -5.15 18.42
CA THR A 403 -13.13 -5.81 19.37
C THR A 403 -14.51 -5.97 18.76
N HIS A 404 -15.06 -7.19 18.74
CA HIS A 404 -16.41 -7.46 18.24
C HIS A 404 -16.93 -8.82 18.73
N SER A 405 -18.13 -9.20 18.32
CA SER A 405 -18.69 -10.52 18.58
C SER A 405 -19.26 -11.15 17.31
N VAL A 406 -19.21 -12.48 17.22
CA VAL A 406 -19.88 -13.27 16.20
C VAL A 406 -20.79 -14.32 16.82
N GLU A 407 -21.78 -14.75 16.07
CA GLU A 407 -22.76 -15.73 16.55
C GLU A 407 -22.84 -16.89 15.58
N GLY A 408 -22.84 -18.11 16.10
CA GLY A 408 -22.84 -19.30 15.25
C GLY A 408 -22.82 -20.59 16.04
N THR A 409 -22.84 -21.70 15.33
CA THR A 409 -22.75 -23.04 15.91
C THR A 409 -21.33 -23.59 15.76
N VAL A 410 -20.87 -24.39 16.71
CA VAL A 410 -19.53 -24.98 16.64
C VAL A 410 -19.55 -26.14 15.67
N VAL A 411 -18.76 -26.05 14.61
CA VAL A 411 -18.56 -27.15 13.66
C VAL A 411 -17.48 -28.09 14.18
N ASP A 412 -16.35 -27.50 14.60
CA ASP A 412 -15.17 -28.26 15.00
C ASP A 412 -14.34 -27.53 16.06
N ILE A 413 -13.62 -28.31 16.86
CA ILE A 413 -12.69 -27.81 17.88
C ILE A 413 -11.35 -28.51 17.67
N ASP A 414 -10.32 -27.72 17.36
CA ASP A 414 -8.93 -28.16 17.33
C ASP A 414 -8.32 -27.90 18.69
N TYR A 415 -7.94 -28.98 19.38
CA TYR A 415 -7.39 -28.91 20.74
C TYR A 415 -5.89 -28.54 20.77
N GLY A 416 -5.23 -28.38 19.63
CA GLY A 416 -3.84 -27.94 19.58
C GLY A 416 -2.86 -28.96 20.19
N THR A 417 -3.13 -30.25 20.03
CA THR A 417 -2.35 -31.36 20.68
C THR A 417 -0.93 -31.53 20.16
N MET A 418 -0.50 -30.75 19.16
CA MET A 418 0.86 -30.74 18.62
C MET A 418 1.64 -29.52 19.14
N GLN A 419 2.92 -29.71 19.44
CA GLN A 419 3.79 -28.64 19.97
C GLN A 419 3.76 -27.40 19.06
N GLY A 420 3.36 -26.26 19.62
CA GLY A 420 3.28 -24.98 18.92
C GLY A 420 1.96 -24.70 18.18
N LYS A 421 0.99 -25.63 18.19
CA LYS A 421 -0.32 -25.43 17.55
C LYS A 421 -1.33 -24.85 18.55
N ARG A 422 -1.91 -23.69 18.25
CA ARG A 422 -2.94 -23.06 19.09
C ARG A 422 -4.26 -23.83 19.02
N GLN A 423 -5.03 -23.74 20.10
CA GLN A 423 -6.42 -24.18 20.09
C GLN A 423 -7.26 -23.29 19.17
N ALA A 424 -8.18 -23.89 18.44
CA ALA A 424 -9.02 -23.18 17.49
C ALA A 424 -10.44 -23.76 17.44
N VAL A 425 -11.41 -22.93 17.08
CA VAL A 425 -12.81 -23.30 16.99
C VAL A 425 -13.33 -22.89 15.61
N LYS A 426 -13.86 -23.85 14.86
CA LYS A 426 -14.54 -23.60 13.60
C LYS A 426 -16.01 -23.34 13.90
N VAL A 427 -16.49 -22.14 13.57
CA VAL A 427 -17.84 -21.67 13.87
C VAL A 427 -18.60 -21.43 12.57
N LYS A 428 -19.77 -22.04 12.43
CA LYS A 428 -20.71 -21.82 11.33
C LYS A 428 -21.57 -20.60 11.63
N LEU A 429 -21.38 -19.54 10.86
CA LEU A 429 -22.10 -18.26 11.00
C LEU A 429 -23.39 -18.21 10.17
N SER A 430 -23.42 -18.91 9.03
CA SER A 430 -24.60 -19.08 8.17
C SER A 430 -24.56 -20.44 7.48
N GLU A 431 -25.61 -20.81 6.72
CA GLU A 431 -25.73 -22.12 6.07
C GLU A 431 -24.50 -22.52 5.24
N ASP A 432 -23.88 -21.55 4.57
CA ASP A 432 -22.75 -21.77 3.65
C ASP A 432 -21.41 -21.28 4.19
N ASN A 433 -21.36 -20.62 5.36
CA ASN A 433 -20.15 -19.97 5.86
C ASN A 433 -19.73 -20.47 7.25
N ALA A 434 -18.54 -21.06 7.32
CA ALA A 434 -17.87 -21.41 8.57
C ALA A 434 -16.46 -20.81 8.63
N PHE A 435 -16.11 -20.23 9.77
CA PHE A 435 -14.86 -19.52 10.02
C PHE A 435 -14.11 -20.12 11.19
N THR A 436 -12.79 -20.22 11.09
CA THR A 436 -11.93 -20.64 12.20
C THR A 436 -11.48 -19.44 13.00
N TYR A 437 -11.63 -19.52 14.32
CA TYR A 437 -11.16 -18.53 15.28
C TYR A 437 -10.16 -19.19 16.24
N TYR A 438 -9.16 -18.45 16.67
CA TYR A 438 -8.15 -18.95 17.60
C TYR A 438 -8.56 -18.68 19.03
N VAL A 439 -8.16 -19.55 19.95
CA VAL A 439 -8.50 -19.37 21.36
C VAL A 439 -7.33 -18.69 22.07
N LEU A 440 -7.61 -17.57 22.74
CA LEU A 440 -6.59 -16.83 23.47
C LEU A 440 -6.18 -17.56 24.75
N GLU A 441 -7.16 -18.06 25.50
CA GLU A 441 -6.99 -18.71 26.81
C GLU A 441 -7.59 -20.13 26.80
N PRO A 442 -6.84 -21.17 27.21
CA PRO A 442 -7.29 -22.57 27.10
C PRO A 442 -8.63 -22.88 27.79
N GLU A 443 -8.93 -22.17 28.89
CA GLU A 443 -10.16 -22.29 29.68
C GLU A 443 -11.44 -22.02 28.87
N ILE A 444 -11.31 -21.27 27.76
CA ILE A 444 -12.42 -20.98 26.86
C ILE A 444 -12.92 -22.27 26.20
N ILE A 445 -12.02 -23.21 25.84
CA ILE A 445 -12.43 -24.50 25.26
C ILE A 445 -13.26 -25.32 26.25
N GLU A 446 -12.87 -25.32 27.53
CA GLU A 446 -13.63 -26.00 28.59
C GLU A 446 -15.03 -25.40 28.73
N LYS A 447 -15.13 -24.06 28.65
CA LYS A 447 -16.41 -23.35 28.65
C LYS A 447 -17.25 -23.69 27.44
N ILE A 448 -16.68 -23.76 26.24
CA ILE A 448 -17.39 -24.18 25.01
C ILE A 448 -17.95 -25.59 25.18
N ASN A 449 -17.13 -26.54 25.62
CA ASN A 449 -17.55 -27.92 25.85
C ASN A 449 -18.68 -28.03 26.88
N THR A 450 -18.67 -27.17 27.91
CA THR A 450 -19.75 -27.11 28.90
C THR A 450 -21.06 -26.55 28.33
N LEU A 451 -20.98 -25.57 27.43
CA LEU A 451 -22.15 -24.92 26.83
C LEU A 451 -22.83 -25.80 25.75
N ILE A 452 -22.05 -26.64 25.08
CA ILE A 452 -22.51 -27.63 24.10
C ILE A 452 -22.94 -28.91 24.84
N LYS A 453 -24.12 -28.85 25.49
CA LYS A 453 -24.69 -29.98 26.24
C LYS A 453 -24.78 -31.24 25.38
N ASP A 454 -24.44 -32.40 25.95
CA ASP A 454 -24.51 -33.72 25.29
C ASP A 454 -23.78 -33.78 23.93
N ASN A 455 -22.76 -32.93 23.75
CA ASN A 455 -22.02 -32.79 22.49
C ASN A 455 -22.92 -32.29 21.33
N ASP A 456 -24.06 -31.65 21.62
CA ASP A 456 -24.94 -31.02 20.63
C ASP A 456 -24.33 -29.72 20.09
N ARG A 457 -23.48 -29.89 19.08
CA ARG A 457 -22.81 -28.83 18.33
C ARG A 457 -23.75 -27.86 17.61
N ASN A 458 -25.06 -28.14 17.56
CA ASN A 458 -26.05 -27.23 16.99
C ASN A 458 -26.47 -26.10 17.94
N VAL A 459 -26.01 -26.12 19.19
CA VAL A 459 -26.23 -24.99 20.10
C VAL A 459 -25.54 -23.75 19.52
N LYS A 460 -26.35 -22.73 19.21
CA LYS A 460 -25.83 -21.43 18.80
C LYS A 460 -25.15 -20.78 20.02
N LEU A 461 -23.95 -20.25 19.82
CA LEU A 461 -23.14 -19.55 20.82
C LEU A 461 -22.80 -18.15 20.30
N ARG A 462 -22.51 -17.23 21.22
CA ARG A 462 -21.86 -15.95 20.91
C ARG A 462 -20.40 -16.03 21.33
N PHE A 463 -19.51 -15.63 20.43
CA PHE A 463 -18.07 -15.56 20.62
C PHE A 463 -17.64 -14.10 20.64
N ASN A 464 -17.01 -13.68 21.73
CA ASN A 464 -16.39 -12.36 21.85
C ASN A 464 -14.97 -12.44 21.31
N LEU A 465 -14.61 -11.51 20.43
CA LEU A 465 -13.41 -11.57 19.62
C LEU A 465 -12.53 -10.32 19.80
N LEU A 466 -11.22 -10.56 19.98
CA LEU A 466 -10.16 -9.58 19.77
C LEU A 466 -9.47 -9.94 18.44
N TYR A 467 -9.71 -9.16 17.38
CA TYR A 467 -9.38 -9.55 16.01
C TYR A 467 -9.96 -10.93 15.66
N GLN A 468 -9.12 -11.95 15.48
CA GLN A 468 -9.55 -13.34 15.22
C GLN A 468 -9.47 -14.25 16.46
N ASN A 469 -9.13 -13.71 17.62
CA ASN A 469 -9.05 -14.47 18.87
C ASN A 469 -10.37 -14.48 19.63
N ILE A 470 -10.86 -15.65 19.99
CA ILE A 470 -11.89 -15.83 21.00
C ILE A 470 -11.28 -15.45 22.35
N VAL A 471 -11.85 -14.41 22.93
CA VAL A 471 -11.57 -13.93 24.30
C VAL A 471 -12.72 -14.24 25.25
N GLY A 472 -13.85 -14.74 24.74
CA GLY A 472 -14.95 -15.19 25.57
C GLY A 472 -16.05 -15.89 24.77
N VAL A 473 -16.83 -16.73 25.44
CA VAL A 473 -17.99 -17.41 24.86
C VAL A 473 -19.18 -17.40 25.83
N GLU A 474 -20.39 -17.31 25.29
CA GLU A 474 -21.65 -17.44 26.01
C GLU A 474 -22.71 -18.16 25.16
N LYS A 475 -23.72 -18.76 25.82
CA LYS A 475 -24.82 -19.43 25.13
C LYS A 475 -25.65 -18.41 24.36
N TYR A 476 -26.00 -18.72 23.11
CA TYR A 476 -26.99 -17.93 22.41
C TYR A 476 -28.41 -18.37 22.81
N THR A 477 -29.16 -17.48 23.46
CA THR A 477 -30.54 -17.74 23.90
C THR A 477 -31.45 -16.62 23.41
N SER A 478 -32.08 -16.75 22.25
CA SER A 478 -33.17 -15.83 21.90
C SER A 478 -34.37 -16.13 22.80
N LYS A 479 -34.55 -15.35 23.87
CA LYS A 479 -35.86 -15.26 24.51
C LYS A 479 -36.69 -14.32 23.65
N GLY A 480 -37.89 -14.74 23.28
CA GLY A 480 -38.85 -13.85 22.64
C GLY A 480 -39.10 -12.58 23.47
N MET A 481 -39.87 -11.66 22.89
CA MET A 481 -40.28 -10.43 23.55
C MET A 481 -40.90 -10.70 24.93
N VAL A 482 -40.49 -9.94 25.94
CA VAL A 482 -41.10 -9.91 27.27
C VAL A 482 -41.72 -8.55 27.49
N GLN A 483 -42.95 -8.53 28.00
CA GLN A 483 -43.64 -7.30 28.37
C GLN A 483 -43.68 -7.17 29.89
N GLY A 484 -43.62 -5.93 30.39
CA GLY A 484 -43.79 -5.67 31.80
C GLY A 484 -43.57 -4.23 32.20
N THR A 485 -43.99 -3.92 33.42
CA THR A 485 -43.85 -2.60 34.05
C THR A 485 -42.45 -2.44 34.62
N PHE A 486 -41.72 -1.44 34.15
CA PHE A 486 -40.41 -1.04 34.64
C PHE A 486 -40.45 -0.63 36.11
N LYS A 487 -39.64 -1.32 36.93
CA LYS A 487 -39.51 -1.09 38.38
C LYS A 487 -38.19 -0.42 38.77
N GLY A 488 -37.31 -0.18 37.80
CA GLY A 488 -36.05 0.52 38.02
C GLY A 488 -34.85 -0.24 37.45
N TYR A 489 -33.68 0.36 37.66
CA TYR A 489 -32.40 -0.26 37.35
C TYR A 489 -31.95 -1.16 38.49
N ASP A 490 -31.26 -2.23 38.12
CA ASP A 490 -30.57 -3.12 39.04
C ASP A 490 -29.11 -3.22 38.60
N THR A 491 -28.28 -2.32 39.11
CA THR A 491 -26.83 -2.34 38.86
C THR A 491 -26.18 -3.19 39.94
N GLY A 492 -25.66 -4.35 39.54
CA GLY A 492 -25.08 -5.33 40.45
C GLY A 492 -23.78 -5.91 39.91
N PHE A 493 -22.91 -6.32 40.83
CA PHE A 493 -21.67 -7.01 40.52
C PHE A 493 -21.97 -8.51 40.46
N THR A 494 -22.14 -9.06 39.26
CA THR A 494 -22.38 -10.50 39.05
C THR A 494 -21.25 -11.08 38.21
N ASN A 495 -20.65 -12.19 38.66
CA ASN A 495 -19.56 -12.91 37.97
C ASN A 495 -18.39 -12.02 37.48
N SER A 496 -17.89 -11.15 38.36
CA SER A 496 -16.70 -10.32 38.10
C SER A 496 -16.85 -9.24 37.00
N THR A 497 -18.07 -8.97 36.52
CA THR A 497 -18.39 -7.88 35.61
C THR A 497 -19.53 -7.01 36.17
N TRP A 498 -19.45 -5.69 35.93
CA TRP A 498 -20.56 -4.77 36.20
C TRP A 498 -21.65 -5.00 35.16
N ASP A 499 -22.78 -5.59 35.56
CA ASP A 499 -23.92 -5.78 34.67
C ASP A 499 -24.97 -4.70 34.92
N PHE A 500 -25.30 -3.94 33.87
CA PHE A 500 -26.46 -3.06 33.86
C PHE A 500 -27.71 -3.90 33.58
N ALA A 501 -28.69 -3.88 34.48
CA ALA A 501 -29.95 -4.57 34.29
C ALA A 501 -31.15 -3.67 34.60
N ILE A 502 -32.31 -4.05 34.09
CA ILE A 502 -33.60 -3.47 34.42
C ILE A 502 -34.47 -4.50 35.15
N LYS A 503 -35.37 -4.03 36.00
CA LYS A 503 -36.42 -4.88 36.59
C LYS A 503 -37.76 -4.61 35.93
N LEU A 504 -38.44 -5.67 35.51
CA LEU A 504 -39.81 -5.60 35.03
C LEU A 504 -40.71 -6.43 35.94
N SER A 505 -41.91 -5.94 36.20
CA SER A 505 -42.99 -6.68 36.84
C SER A 505 -44.09 -6.97 35.83
N ASN A 506 -44.57 -8.22 35.78
CA ASN A 506 -45.74 -8.63 35.00
C ASN A 506 -46.61 -9.60 35.80
N GLU A 507 -47.58 -10.27 35.15
CA GLU A 507 -48.47 -11.24 35.80
C GLU A 507 -47.74 -12.42 36.47
N ASN A 508 -46.48 -12.67 36.11
CA ASN A 508 -45.63 -13.71 36.70
C ASN A 508 -44.69 -13.16 37.80
N GLY A 509 -44.88 -11.91 38.24
CA GLY A 509 -44.08 -11.24 39.26
C GLY A 509 -42.93 -10.39 38.70
N GLU A 510 -42.07 -9.91 39.59
CA GLU A 510 -40.92 -9.07 39.27
C GLU A 510 -39.69 -9.92 38.90
N LYS A 511 -39.05 -9.59 37.77
CA LYS A 511 -37.85 -10.27 37.26
C LYS A 511 -36.81 -9.27 36.77
N ARG A 512 -35.55 -9.67 36.88
CA ARG A 512 -34.36 -8.91 36.43
C ARG A 512 -33.98 -9.30 34.99
N TYR A 513 -33.62 -8.32 34.18
CA TYR A 513 -33.24 -8.47 32.77
C TYR A 513 -31.97 -7.66 32.46
N VAL A 514 -30.88 -8.35 32.10
CA VAL A 514 -29.57 -7.73 31.87
C VAL A 514 -29.55 -7.01 30.52
N LEU A 515 -28.91 -5.85 30.40
CA LEU A 515 -28.82 -5.07 29.16
C LEU A 515 -27.64 -5.53 28.27
N ALA A 516 -27.80 -5.42 26.95
CA ALA A 516 -26.69 -5.54 26.00
C ALA A 516 -25.87 -4.25 25.91
N ASP A 517 -24.71 -4.30 25.23
CA ASP A 517 -23.84 -3.11 25.06
C ASP A 517 -24.48 -2.04 24.16
N LYS A 518 -25.32 -2.48 23.22
CA LYS A 518 -26.11 -1.61 22.34
C LYS A 518 -27.55 -2.07 22.36
N ILE A 519 -28.43 -1.16 22.73
CA ILE A 519 -29.87 -1.39 22.85
C ILE A 519 -30.58 -0.44 21.89
N GLU A 520 -31.43 -0.98 21.03
CA GLU A 520 -32.40 -0.17 20.30
C GLU A 520 -33.49 0.30 21.28
N TYR A 521 -33.66 1.60 21.46
CA TYR A 521 -34.73 2.16 22.28
C TYR A 521 -35.70 2.92 21.39
N VAL A 522 -36.99 2.66 21.58
CA VAL A 522 -38.09 3.35 20.90
C VAL A 522 -39.06 3.83 21.97
N ASP A 523 -39.24 5.14 22.09
CA ASP A 523 -40.32 5.72 22.89
C ASP A 523 -41.50 6.03 21.98
N GLU A 524 -42.58 5.26 22.10
CA GLU A 524 -43.74 5.43 21.23
C GLU A 524 -44.72 6.51 21.69
N SER A 525 -44.40 7.25 22.75
CA SER A 525 -45.16 8.45 23.11
C SER A 525 -44.91 9.58 22.09
N LEU A 526 -45.88 10.49 21.94
CA LEU A 526 -45.76 11.65 21.07
C LEU A 526 -44.47 12.45 21.35
N GLY A 527 -43.56 12.52 20.35
CA GLY A 527 -42.27 13.21 20.45
C GLY A 527 -41.16 12.39 21.13
N GLY A 528 -41.35 11.09 21.30
CA GLY A 528 -40.43 10.17 21.96
C GLY A 528 -39.09 9.97 21.22
N ALA A 529 -38.02 9.81 22.00
CA ALA A 529 -36.69 9.52 21.48
C ALA A 529 -36.63 8.09 20.90
N SER A 530 -36.00 7.94 19.74
CA SER A 530 -35.72 6.64 19.12
C SER A 530 -34.27 6.59 18.65
N GLY A 531 -33.58 5.47 18.86
CA GLY A 531 -32.17 5.34 18.49
C GLY A 531 -31.50 4.11 19.09
N THR A 532 -30.19 3.98 18.85
CA THR A 532 -29.36 2.95 19.48
C THR A 532 -28.53 3.57 20.60
N TYR A 533 -28.62 3.02 21.80
CA TYR A 533 -27.99 3.56 23.01
C TYR A 533 -27.14 2.51 23.70
N THR A 534 -26.10 2.95 24.39
CA THR A 534 -25.37 2.13 25.37
C THR A 534 -26.22 1.92 26.62
N ALA A 535 -25.88 0.90 27.43
CA ALA A 535 -26.58 0.64 28.70
C ALA A 535 -26.55 1.86 29.67
N TRP A 536 -25.46 2.62 29.67
CA TRP A 536 -25.32 3.84 30.47
C TRP A 536 -26.17 5.01 29.95
N GLU A 537 -26.19 5.24 28.64
CA GLU A 537 -27.06 6.26 28.03
C GLU A 537 -28.53 5.92 28.30
N LEU A 538 -28.89 4.64 28.17
CA LEU A 538 -30.24 4.16 28.47
C LEU A 538 -30.61 4.37 29.93
N HIS A 539 -29.67 4.18 30.86
CA HIS A 539 -29.87 4.52 32.28
C HIS A 539 -30.36 5.95 32.47
N ASN A 540 -29.74 6.90 31.78
CA ASN A 540 -30.17 8.29 31.86
C ASN A 540 -31.55 8.55 31.26
N ILE A 541 -31.96 7.76 30.25
CA ILE A 541 -33.28 7.85 29.62
C ILE A 541 -34.38 7.28 30.53
N LEU A 542 -34.15 6.13 31.17
CA LEU A 542 -35.18 5.41 31.93
C LEU A 542 -35.18 5.72 33.44
N LYS A 543 -34.15 6.34 34.03
CA LYS A 543 -34.00 6.52 35.50
C LYS A 543 -35.20 7.15 36.22
N ASN A 544 -35.96 8.01 35.54
CA ASN A 544 -37.13 8.69 36.11
C ASN A 544 -38.46 8.14 35.56
N LYS A 545 -38.42 7.03 34.81
CA LYS A 545 -39.58 6.44 34.14
C LYS A 545 -40.12 5.22 34.89
N ASN A 546 -40.08 5.25 36.22
CA ASN A 546 -40.69 4.21 37.05
C ASN A 546 -42.18 4.04 36.65
N ASN A 547 -42.66 2.81 36.60
CA ASN A 547 -43.98 2.43 36.10
C ASN A 547 -44.20 2.55 34.58
N ALA A 548 -43.16 2.84 33.78
CA ALA A 548 -43.25 2.70 32.33
C ALA A 548 -43.53 1.25 31.94
N PHE A 549 -44.46 1.01 31.02
CA PHE A 549 -44.68 -0.33 30.46
C PHE A 549 -43.79 -0.51 29.23
N LEU A 550 -42.99 -1.58 29.23
CA LEU A 550 -41.94 -1.81 28.24
C LEU A 550 -42.16 -3.15 27.53
N ASP A 551 -41.95 -3.17 26.21
CA ASP A 551 -41.64 -4.39 25.48
C ASP A 551 -40.13 -4.53 25.36
N VAL A 552 -39.63 -5.68 25.78
CA VAL A 552 -38.20 -5.96 25.92
C VAL A 552 -37.86 -7.18 25.09
N TYR A 553 -37.07 -6.98 24.05
CA TYR A 553 -36.61 -8.06 23.18
C TYR A 553 -35.25 -8.53 23.64
N MET A 554 -35.12 -9.85 23.81
CA MET A 554 -33.93 -10.44 24.39
C MET A 554 -33.20 -11.36 23.44
N VAL A 555 -31.87 -11.27 23.51
CA VAL A 555 -30.95 -12.16 22.86
C VAL A 555 -29.83 -12.47 23.87
N ASN A 556 -29.68 -13.75 24.20
CA ASN A 556 -28.72 -14.33 25.14
C ASN A 556 -28.94 -13.86 26.57
N ASP A 557 -30.21 -13.85 27.00
CA ASP A 557 -30.63 -13.28 28.28
C ASP A 557 -30.23 -11.80 28.48
N ARG A 558 -29.81 -11.13 27.40
CA ARG A 558 -29.55 -9.70 27.34
C ARG A 558 -30.61 -8.97 26.53
N VAL A 559 -31.01 -7.80 27.00
CA VAL A 559 -31.96 -6.90 26.33
C VAL A 559 -31.26 -6.18 25.19
N VAL A 560 -31.74 -6.41 23.97
CA VAL A 560 -31.21 -5.78 22.74
C VAL A 560 -32.13 -4.70 22.18
N LYS A 561 -33.41 -4.72 22.56
CA LYS A 561 -34.37 -3.67 22.21
C LYS A 561 -35.36 -3.43 23.33
N ILE A 562 -35.68 -2.16 23.57
CA ILE A 562 -36.71 -1.72 24.50
C ILE A 562 -37.67 -0.79 23.75
N VAL A 563 -38.97 -1.07 23.86
CA VAL A 563 -40.03 -0.19 23.37
C VAL A 563 -40.84 0.29 24.55
N LEU A 564 -40.86 1.60 24.81
CA LEU A 564 -41.73 2.19 25.82
C LEU A 564 -43.13 2.39 25.22
N ARG A 565 -44.12 1.73 25.82
CA ARG A 565 -45.52 1.75 25.37
C ARG A 565 -46.39 2.77 26.10
N GLY A 566 -46.07 3.11 27.35
CA GLY A 566 -46.85 4.05 28.15
C GLY A 566 -46.49 3.98 29.64
N TYR A 567 -47.33 4.54 30.51
CA TYR A 567 -47.12 4.49 31.97
C TYR A 567 -48.32 3.91 32.70
N VAL A 568 -48.05 2.99 33.63
CA VAL A 568 -49.05 2.41 34.54
C VAL A 568 -49.41 3.43 35.61
N GLN A 569 -50.70 3.72 35.75
CA GLN A 569 -51.27 4.71 36.67
C GLN A 569 -51.99 4.04 37.83
N GLU A 570 -52.78 2.99 37.57
CA GLU A 570 -53.56 2.26 38.58
C GLU A 570 -53.18 0.76 38.52
N PRO A 571 -52.17 0.32 39.28
CA PRO A 571 -51.75 -1.08 39.29
C PRO A 571 -52.75 -1.96 40.06
N GLY A 572 -53.05 -3.14 39.52
CA GLY A 572 -53.89 -4.16 40.16
C GLY A 572 -55.34 -3.77 40.38
N LYS A 573 -55.87 -2.83 39.59
CA LYS A 573 -57.27 -2.40 39.66
C LYS A 573 -58.21 -3.58 39.47
N GLU A 574 -59.18 -3.70 40.36
CA GLU A 574 -60.28 -4.66 40.22
C GLU A 574 -61.38 -4.06 39.33
N VAL A 575 -61.71 -4.77 38.25
CA VAL A 575 -62.74 -4.40 37.27
C VAL A 575 -63.72 -5.56 37.15
N GLN A 576 -65.01 -5.25 37.16
CA GLN A 576 -66.04 -6.28 36.91
C GLN A 576 -66.10 -6.58 35.41
N ILE A 577 -66.21 -7.84 35.03
CA ILE A 577 -66.37 -8.27 33.64
C ILE A 577 -67.62 -9.14 33.50
N LYS A 578 -68.32 -9.03 32.38
CA LYS A 578 -69.48 -9.83 32.05
C LYS A 578 -69.17 -10.76 30.90
N ILE A 579 -69.45 -12.05 31.04
CA ILE A 579 -69.23 -13.03 29.97
C ILE A 579 -70.31 -12.86 28.90
N ASP A 580 -69.89 -12.61 27.67
CA ASP A 580 -70.78 -12.37 26.54
C ASP A 580 -71.06 -13.63 25.74
N ARG A 581 -70.01 -14.42 25.49
CA ARG A 581 -70.13 -15.66 24.71
C ARG A 581 -69.03 -16.66 25.01
N LEU A 582 -69.40 -17.92 24.77
CA LEU A 582 -68.46 -19.03 24.64
C LEU A 582 -67.81 -18.96 23.26
N MET A 583 -66.48 -19.02 23.20
CA MET A 583 -65.76 -19.06 21.92
C MET A 583 -65.64 -20.51 21.44
N ILE A 584 -66.21 -20.80 20.26
CA ILE A 584 -66.15 -22.12 19.61
C ILE A 584 -64.83 -22.26 18.82
N ASP A 585 -64.27 -21.15 18.35
CA ASP A 585 -63.01 -21.10 17.62
C ASP A 585 -61.89 -20.55 18.51
N THR A 586 -60.83 -21.34 18.68
CA THR A 586 -59.62 -20.97 19.43
C THR A 586 -58.45 -20.61 18.50
N SER A 587 -58.68 -20.56 17.17
CA SER A 587 -57.68 -20.26 16.14
C SER A 587 -56.87 -18.98 16.42
N GLY A 588 -57.49 -17.98 17.04
CA GLY A 588 -56.86 -16.71 17.43
C GLY A 588 -55.86 -16.79 18.60
N TRP A 589 -55.72 -17.93 19.28
CA TRP A 589 -54.77 -18.10 20.40
C TRP A 589 -53.44 -18.73 19.97
N GLY A 590 -53.34 -19.29 18.77
CA GLY A 590 -52.12 -19.93 18.27
C GLY A 590 -51.54 -20.95 19.27
N LYS A 591 -50.23 -20.84 19.58
CA LYS A 591 -49.54 -21.69 20.57
C LYS A 591 -49.96 -21.46 22.03
N ASN A 592 -50.74 -20.43 22.32
CA ASN A 592 -51.17 -20.06 23.68
C ASN A 592 -52.49 -20.69 24.10
N ALA A 593 -53.12 -21.52 23.25
CA ALA A 593 -54.33 -22.24 23.62
C ALA A 593 -54.02 -23.27 24.72
N MET A 594 -54.55 -23.07 25.92
CA MET A 594 -54.35 -23.97 27.06
C MET A 594 -55.22 -25.25 26.90
N PRO A 595 -54.63 -26.46 26.81
CA PRO A 595 -55.38 -27.69 26.71
C PRO A 595 -56.30 -27.91 27.92
N GLY A 596 -57.57 -28.26 27.67
CA GLY A 596 -58.56 -28.49 28.73
C GLY A 596 -59.23 -27.23 29.30
N TYR A 597 -58.91 -26.03 28.78
CA TYR A 597 -59.56 -24.78 29.15
C TYR A 597 -60.66 -24.42 28.13
N THR A 598 -61.73 -23.81 28.64
CA THR A 598 -62.82 -23.23 27.85
C THR A 598 -62.54 -21.74 27.64
N ALA A 599 -62.69 -21.25 26.40
CA ALA A 599 -62.39 -19.86 26.07
C ALA A 599 -63.67 -19.00 26.06
N TYR A 600 -63.60 -17.83 26.69
CA TYR A 600 -64.72 -16.91 26.85
C TYR A 600 -64.35 -15.53 26.31
N GLU A 601 -65.34 -14.83 25.76
CA GLU A 601 -65.27 -13.39 25.51
C GLU A 601 -66.08 -12.65 26.58
N PHE A 602 -65.56 -11.51 27.01
CA PHE A 602 -66.17 -10.67 28.02
C PHE A 602 -66.21 -9.19 27.62
N THR A 603 -67.15 -8.49 28.24
CA THR A 603 -67.26 -7.03 28.28
C THR A 603 -66.76 -6.54 29.63
N MET A 604 -65.98 -5.46 29.65
CA MET A 604 -65.62 -4.80 30.91
C MET A 604 -66.76 -3.90 31.38
N LEU A 605 -67.03 -3.92 32.68
CA LEU A 605 -68.00 -3.06 33.37
C LEU A 605 -67.21 -2.04 34.24
N ASP A 606 -66.35 -1.25 33.61
CA ASP A 606 -65.64 -0.15 34.28
C ASP A 606 -66.46 1.14 34.18
N SER A 607 -66.53 1.91 35.27
CA SER A 607 -67.15 3.25 35.30
C SER A 607 -66.61 4.23 34.24
N ASN A 608 -65.40 4.00 33.74
CA ASN A 608 -64.78 4.81 32.68
C ASN A 608 -65.15 4.35 31.25
N ASP A 609 -65.79 3.19 31.10
CA ASP A 609 -66.27 2.63 29.82
C ASP A 609 -67.80 2.69 29.76
N VAL A 610 -68.33 3.92 29.67
CA VAL A 610 -69.78 4.18 29.72
C VAL A 610 -70.56 3.49 28.60
N ASP A 611 -69.89 3.15 27.50
CA ASP A 611 -70.46 2.51 26.31
C ASP A 611 -70.23 0.99 26.26
N ASN A 612 -69.62 0.40 27.29
CA ASN A 612 -69.22 -1.02 27.30
C ASN A 612 -68.50 -1.39 26.00
N THR A 613 -67.49 -0.62 25.59
CA THR A 613 -66.73 -0.83 24.35
C THR A 613 -65.54 -1.75 24.55
N PHE A 614 -65.02 -1.83 25.77
CA PHE A 614 -63.91 -2.71 26.06
C PHE A 614 -64.37 -4.17 26.06
N ARG A 615 -63.70 -4.97 25.24
CA ARG A 615 -63.89 -6.42 25.19
C ARG A 615 -62.62 -7.11 25.63
N GLY A 616 -62.69 -8.41 25.84
CA GLY A 616 -61.50 -9.20 26.07
C GLY A 616 -61.80 -10.68 26.03
N ARG A 617 -60.76 -11.49 26.12
CA ARG A 617 -60.87 -12.93 26.08
C ARG A 617 -60.04 -13.55 27.19
N PHE A 618 -60.53 -14.63 27.78
CA PHE A 618 -59.75 -15.43 28.74
C PHE A 618 -60.10 -16.90 28.61
N GLN A 619 -59.24 -17.76 29.16
CA GLN A 619 -59.45 -19.20 29.21
C GLN A 619 -59.69 -19.63 30.66
N SER A 620 -60.54 -20.62 30.88
CA SER A 620 -60.83 -21.15 32.22
C SER A 620 -61.14 -22.65 32.20
N THR A 621 -60.66 -23.39 33.20
CA THR A 621 -61.09 -24.78 33.46
C THR A 621 -62.49 -24.83 34.07
N GLN A 622 -62.89 -23.79 34.81
CA GLN A 622 -64.24 -23.62 35.32
C GLN A 622 -65.16 -23.17 34.18
N LYS A 623 -66.30 -23.85 34.04
CA LYS A 623 -67.34 -23.48 33.08
C LYS A 623 -68.23 -22.39 33.66
N TYR A 624 -68.41 -21.32 32.90
CA TYR A 624 -69.31 -20.22 33.21
C TYR A 624 -70.46 -20.13 32.21
N THR A 625 -71.62 -19.65 32.67
CA THR A 625 -72.78 -19.34 31.83
C THR A 625 -72.67 -17.92 31.26
N ILE A 626 -73.27 -17.69 30.08
CA ILE A 626 -73.36 -16.36 29.48
C ILE A 626 -74.10 -15.42 30.45
N GLY A 627 -73.57 -14.22 30.64
CA GLY A 627 -74.07 -13.23 31.59
C GLY A 627 -73.47 -13.31 33.00
N THR A 628 -72.64 -14.32 33.30
CA THR A 628 -71.89 -14.39 34.57
C THR A 628 -71.00 -13.16 34.73
N ILE A 629 -71.02 -12.54 35.91
CA ILE A 629 -70.12 -11.44 36.27
C ILE A 629 -68.96 -11.99 37.09
N LEU A 630 -67.74 -11.68 36.67
CA LEU A 630 -66.50 -12.06 37.35
C LEU A 630 -65.68 -10.80 37.68
N THR A 631 -64.75 -10.92 38.62
CA THR A 631 -63.77 -9.86 38.91
C THR A 631 -62.48 -10.17 38.16
N MET A 632 -62.00 -9.18 37.40
CA MET A 632 -60.71 -9.18 36.75
C MET A 632 -59.78 -8.21 37.48
N LYS A 633 -58.53 -8.58 37.69
CA LYS A 633 -57.46 -7.68 38.15
C LYS A 633 -56.62 -7.27 36.97
N ALA A 634 -56.41 -5.97 36.75
CA ALA A 634 -55.56 -5.47 35.66
C ALA A 634 -54.83 -4.19 36.06
N ASP A 635 -53.68 -3.95 35.44
CA ASP A 635 -52.99 -2.67 35.53
C ASP A 635 -53.57 -1.71 34.49
N VAL A 636 -53.87 -0.48 34.91
CA VAL A 636 -54.34 0.57 34.00
C VAL A 636 -53.17 1.42 33.52
N MET A 637 -52.92 1.40 32.21
CA MET A 637 -51.93 2.22 31.54
C MET A 637 -52.62 3.32 30.73
N ARG A 638 -52.01 4.51 30.69
CA ARG A 638 -52.39 5.55 29.73
C ARG A 638 -51.31 5.75 28.69
N ARG A 639 -51.72 5.86 27.43
CA ARG A 639 -50.89 6.18 26.28
C ARG A 639 -51.69 7.08 25.35
N ASP A 640 -51.13 8.23 24.97
CA ASP A 640 -51.72 9.18 24.02
C ASP A 640 -53.18 9.57 24.32
N GLY A 641 -53.57 9.60 25.61
CA GLY A 641 -54.92 9.93 26.06
C GLY A 641 -55.89 8.75 26.16
N GLU A 642 -55.50 7.57 25.65
CA GLU A 642 -56.30 6.36 25.74
C GLU A 642 -55.92 5.50 26.96
N ILE A 643 -56.91 4.72 27.43
CA ILE A 643 -56.78 3.81 28.56
C ILE A 643 -56.56 2.40 28.03
N TYR A 644 -55.56 1.72 28.57
CA TYR A 644 -55.23 0.33 28.25
C TYR A 644 -55.22 -0.50 29.54
N TYR A 645 -55.78 -1.70 29.47
CA TYR A 645 -55.73 -2.67 30.56
C TYR A 645 -54.70 -3.73 30.19
N ILE A 646 -53.68 -3.88 31.01
CA ILE A 646 -52.54 -4.78 30.78
C ILE A 646 -52.31 -5.65 32.03
N ASN A 647 -51.50 -6.71 31.91
CA ASN A 647 -51.28 -7.70 32.98
C ASN A 647 -52.59 -8.24 33.59
N ALA A 648 -53.64 -8.36 32.78
CA ALA A 648 -54.97 -8.67 33.26
C ALA A 648 -55.09 -10.15 33.64
N THR A 649 -55.78 -10.44 34.75
CA THR A 649 -56.03 -11.80 35.22
C THR A 649 -57.46 -11.96 35.73
N VAL A 650 -58.07 -13.11 35.45
CA VAL A 650 -59.36 -13.54 35.99
C VAL A 650 -59.12 -14.81 36.79
N ASN A 651 -59.37 -14.77 38.10
CA ASN A 651 -59.07 -15.88 39.02
C ASN A 651 -57.62 -16.40 38.90
N GLY A 652 -56.66 -15.51 38.66
CA GLY A 652 -55.24 -15.85 38.50
C GLY A 652 -54.87 -16.41 37.12
N VAL A 653 -55.82 -16.55 36.20
CA VAL A 653 -55.55 -16.93 34.80
C VAL A 653 -55.41 -15.68 33.94
N PRO A 654 -54.38 -15.56 33.08
CA PRO A 654 -54.22 -14.42 32.19
C PRO A 654 -55.45 -14.16 31.31
N ALA A 655 -55.85 -12.90 31.24
CA ALA A 655 -56.88 -12.39 30.35
C ALA A 655 -56.24 -11.44 29.33
N LEU A 656 -56.81 -11.40 28.13
CA LEU A 656 -56.41 -10.52 27.03
C LEU A 656 -57.51 -9.49 26.80
N PRO A 657 -57.43 -8.30 27.42
CA PRO A 657 -58.26 -7.17 27.07
C PRO A 657 -57.98 -6.77 25.62
N ILE A 658 -59.02 -6.62 24.83
CA ILE A 658 -59.00 -6.11 23.47
C ILE A 658 -59.57 -4.70 23.55
N ASN A 659 -58.71 -3.71 23.46
CA ASN A 659 -59.14 -2.35 23.15
C ASN A 659 -59.17 -2.20 21.62
N ALA A 660 -60.11 -1.44 21.07
CA ALA A 660 -60.37 -1.39 19.62
C ALA A 660 -59.26 -0.74 18.75
N GLY A 661 -58.01 -0.65 19.23
CA GLY A 661 -56.94 0.12 18.58
C GLY A 661 -55.48 -0.30 18.79
N LEU A 662 -55.18 -1.49 19.36
CA LEU A 662 -53.81 -2.05 19.40
C LEU A 662 -53.71 -3.42 18.74
#